data_AF-G3HWE4-F1
#
_entry.id   AF-G3HWE4-F1
#
_cell.length_a   1.000
_cell.length_b   1.000
_cell.length_c   1.000
_cell.angle_alpha   90.00
_cell.angle_beta   90.00
_cell.angle_gamma   90.00
#
_symmetry.space_group_name_H-M   'P 1'
#
loop_
_entity.id
_entity.type
_entity.pdbx_description
1 polymer ?
#
loop_
_entity_poly.entity_id
_entity_poly.type
_entity_poly.pdbx_seq_one_letter_code
_entity_poly.pdbx_strand_id
1 'polypeptide(L)'
;MLDASGWKPAAWTWVLLLQLLLAGPGDCLSRQELFPFGPGQGDLELEAGDDVVSPALELIGELSFYDRSDITSVYVTTNGIIAMSEPPARESHPGTFPPSFGSVAPFLADLDTTDGLGNVYYREDLSPSIMQMAAEYVQRGFPEVPFQPTSVVVVTWESVAPYEGPSGSSAQEGKRNTFQAVLASSNSSSYAIFLYPEDGLQFFTTFSKKDENQVPAMVGFSQGLVGFLWRSDGAYNIFANDRESIENLAKSSNAGHQGVWVFEIGSPATAKGVVSADVNLGLDDDGSDYEDEEYDLATSHLGLEDMATQPFPSPSPRRGNTHPHDVPRVLSPSYEATERPHGIPTERTRTFQLPAERFHQQHPQVIDVDEVEETGIVFSYNIGSQQTCANNRHQCSVHAECRDYATGFCCRCVANYTGNGRQCVAEGSPQRVNGKVKGRIFVGNSQVPVVFENTDLHSYVVMNHGRSYTAISTIPETVGYSLLPLAPIGGIIGWMFAVEQNGFKNGFSITGGEFTRQAEVTFLGHPGKLVLKQHFSGIDEHGHLTINTELDGRVPQIPYGSSVHIEPYTELYHYSSSVITSSSTREYTVTEPDPDGTAPSHTHVYQWRQTITFQECVHDDSRPALPSTQQLSVDSVFVLYNQEERILRYALSNSIGPVREGSPDALQNPCYIGTHGCDSNAACRPGPGTQFTCECSIGFRGDGQTCYGIVFWSEVWGSGLLV
;
A
#
# COMPACT_ATOMS: atom_id res chain seq x y z
N MET A 1 -25.33 -7.34 71.08
CA MET A 1 -25.62 -5.98 70.59
C MET A 1 -24.36 -5.49 69.91
N LEU A 2 -24.50 -4.93 68.71
CA LEU A 2 -23.38 -4.48 67.88
C LEU A 2 -23.13 -2.99 68.19
N ASP A 3 -21.90 -2.64 68.57
CA ASP A 3 -21.51 -1.23 68.68
C ASP A 3 -21.04 -0.70 67.32
N ALA A 4 -21.55 0.47 66.96
CA ALA A 4 -21.32 1.10 65.67
C ALA A 4 -20.35 2.28 65.81
N SER A 5 -19.26 2.26 65.05
CA SER A 5 -18.47 3.43 64.70
C SER A 5 -18.32 3.48 63.19
N GLY A 6 -19.14 4.29 62.53
CA GLY A 6 -19.23 4.32 61.06
C GLY A 6 -18.13 5.16 60.42
N TRP A 7 -17.32 4.54 59.57
CA TRP A 7 -16.51 5.26 58.58
C TRP A 7 -17.41 5.64 57.39
N LYS A 8 -17.36 6.90 56.95
CA LYS A 8 -17.96 7.35 55.68
C LYS A 8 -16.88 7.51 54.61
N PRO A 9 -16.94 6.75 53.50
CA PRO A 9 -16.26 7.13 52.26
C PRO A 9 -17.24 7.10 51.07
N ALA A 10 -17.94 8.21 50.82
CA ALA A 10 -18.77 8.39 49.62
C ALA A 10 -19.00 9.88 49.34
N ALA A 11 -18.14 10.47 48.50
CA ALA A 11 -18.32 11.80 47.90
C ALA A 11 -17.42 11.97 46.66
N TRP A 12 -16.17 11.53 46.75
CA TRP A 12 -15.16 11.68 45.69
C TRP A 12 -15.31 10.67 44.54
N THR A 13 -15.84 9.48 44.82
CA THR A 13 -16.09 8.44 43.80
C THR A 13 -17.21 8.80 42.82
N TRP A 14 -18.14 9.69 43.19
CA TRP A 14 -19.26 10.08 42.34
C TRP A 14 -18.91 11.17 41.33
N VAL A 15 -17.92 12.02 41.62
CA VAL A 15 -17.47 13.06 40.66
C VAL A 15 -16.63 12.45 39.54
N LEU A 16 -15.73 11.51 39.89
CA LEU A 16 -14.95 10.75 38.91
C LEU A 16 -15.81 9.82 38.06
N LEU A 17 -16.84 9.16 38.63
CA LEU A 17 -17.80 8.41 37.82
C LEU A 17 -18.61 9.33 36.89
N LEU A 18 -18.94 10.57 37.29
CA LEU A 18 -19.70 11.48 36.42
C LEU A 18 -18.85 12.02 35.25
N GLN A 19 -17.53 12.17 35.44
CA GLN A 19 -16.62 12.51 34.34
C GLN A 19 -16.33 11.30 33.42
N LEU A 20 -16.25 10.08 33.97
CA LEU A 20 -16.17 8.84 33.18
C LEU A 20 -17.50 8.43 32.52
N LEU A 21 -18.63 9.04 32.89
CA LEU A 21 -19.94 8.88 32.23
C LEU A 21 -20.19 9.96 31.15
N LEU A 22 -19.23 10.85 30.91
CA LEU A 22 -19.25 11.86 29.83
C LEU A 22 -18.25 11.55 28.71
N ALA A 23 -17.39 10.54 28.87
CA ALA A 23 -16.67 9.92 27.76
C ALA A 23 -17.59 8.88 27.11
N GLY A 24 -18.33 9.30 26.08
CA GLY A 24 -19.15 8.39 25.28
C GLY A 24 -18.32 7.36 24.49
N PRO A 25 -18.94 6.32 23.91
CA PRO A 25 -18.31 5.63 22.78
C PRO A 25 -17.99 6.68 21.70
N GLY A 26 -16.86 6.55 21.00
CA GLY A 26 -16.33 7.61 20.14
C GLY A 26 -17.39 8.24 19.24
N ASP A 27 -17.70 9.52 19.50
CA ASP A 27 -18.80 10.22 18.85
C ASP A 27 -18.55 10.33 17.34
N CYS A 28 -19.63 10.18 16.57
CA CYS A 28 -19.67 10.53 15.16
C CYS A 28 -19.94 12.02 15.04
N LEU A 29 -19.32 12.69 14.05
CA LEU A 29 -19.56 14.11 13.80
C LEU A 29 -21.05 14.39 13.64
N SER A 30 -21.61 15.26 14.47
CA SER A 30 -23.00 15.70 14.38
C SER A 30 -23.14 16.98 13.54
N ARG A 31 -24.32 17.23 12.96
CA ARG A 31 -24.63 18.50 12.27
C ARG A 31 -24.40 19.75 13.11
N GLN A 32 -24.39 19.64 14.45
CA GLN A 32 -24.18 20.76 15.37
C GLN A 32 -22.70 21.15 15.53
N GLU A 33 -21.78 20.30 15.09
CA GLU A 33 -20.32 20.51 15.15
C GLU A 33 -19.71 21.00 13.83
N LEU A 34 -20.55 21.13 12.79
CA LEU A 34 -20.21 21.88 11.59
C LEU A 34 -19.91 23.34 11.96
N PHE A 35 -19.05 23.97 11.17
CA PHE A 35 -18.80 25.41 11.28
C PHE A 35 -20.13 26.15 11.06
N PRO A 36 -20.47 27.16 11.87
CA PRO A 36 -21.70 27.92 11.71
C PRO A 36 -21.85 28.44 10.27
N PHE A 37 -22.99 28.18 9.64
CA PHE A 37 -23.28 28.55 8.25
C PHE A 37 -24.68 29.14 8.08
N GLY A 38 -25.00 29.57 6.87
CA GLY A 38 -26.26 30.16 6.44
C GLY A 38 -26.30 31.69 6.56
N PRO A 39 -27.38 32.35 6.08
CA PRO A 39 -27.43 33.80 5.96
C PRO A 39 -27.31 34.56 7.29
N GLY A 40 -27.64 33.89 8.41
CA GLY A 40 -27.46 34.44 9.76
C GLY A 40 -26.00 34.60 10.21
N GLN A 41 -25.05 33.94 9.53
CA GLN A 41 -23.61 34.09 9.76
C GLN A 41 -22.95 35.05 8.75
N GLY A 42 -23.72 35.59 7.80
CA GLY A 42 -23.20 36.44 6.72
C GLY A 42 -22.80 35.68 5.45
N ASP A 43 -23.21 34.41 5.29
CA ASP A 43 -22.92 33.63 4.09
C ASP A 43 -23.58 34.22 2.85
N LEU A 44 -22.85 34.14 1.74
CA LEU A 44 -23.42 34.25 0.41
C LEU A 44 -24.18 32.94 0.11
N GLU A 45 -25.38 33.08 -0.46
CA GLU A 45 -26.20 31.96 -0.94
C GLU A 45 -26.00 31.87 -2.46
N LEU A 46 -25.70 30.66 -2.95
CA LEU A 46 -25.64 30.40 -4.39
C LEU A 46 -27.04 30.41 -4.99
N GLU A 47 -27.20 30.97 -6.20
CA GLU A 47 -28.50 30.93 -6.89
C GLU A 47 -28.93 29.48 -7.14
N ALA A 48 -30.16 29.16 -6.72
CA ALA A 48 -30.72 27.82 -6.85
C ALA A 48 -30.88 27.40 -8.32
N GLY A 49 -30.40 26.20 -8.64
CA GLY A 49 -30.49 25.61 -9.97
C GLY A 49 -29.68 24.33 -10.16
N ASP A 50 -29.59 23.93 -11.42
CA ASP A 50 -28.79 22.82 -11.95
C ASP A 50 -27.50 23.38 -12.61
N ASP A 51 -26.35 22.75 -12.40
CA ASP A 51 -25.03 23.14 -12.93
C ASP A 51 -24.61 24.61 -12.70
N VAL A 52 -25.01 25.22 -11.57
CA VAL A 52 -24.75 26.64 -11.26
C VAL A 52 -23.38 26.84 -10.60
N VAL A 53 -22.72 27.95 -10.96
CA VAL A 53 -21.42 28.40 -10.43
C VAL A 53 -21.59 29.77 -9.78
N SER A 54 -20.96 29.99 -8.62
CA SER A 54 -21.01 31.26 -7.90
C SER A 54 -20.28 32.40 -8.63
N PRO A 55 -20.60 33.66 -8.32
CA PRO A 55 -19.66 34.76 -8.47
C PRO A 55 -18.33 34.44 -7.75
N ALA A 56 -17.24 35.10 -8.17
CA ALA A 56 -15.95 34.98 -7.49
C ALA A 56 -16.04 35.45 -6.04
N LEU A 57 -15.67 34.58 -5.10
CA LEU A 57 -15.37 34.95 -3.73
C LEU A 57 -13.92 35.47 -3.70
N GLU A 58 -13.76 36.78 -3.79
CA GLU A 58 -12.47 37.47 -3.63
C GLU A 58 -11.98 37.30 -2.18
N LEU A 59 -10.80 36.71 -2.01
CA LEU A 59 -10.19 36.40 -0.72
C LEU A 59 -9.36 37.59 -0.23
N ILE A 60 -9.43 37.86 1.08
CA ILE A 60 -8.63 38.86 1.78
C ILE A 60 -7.22 38.30 2.08
N GLY A 61 -7.11 36.99 2.31
CA GLY A 61 -5.84 36.27 2.41
C GLY A 61 -5.52 35.45 1.15
N GLU A 62 -4.23 35.29 0.84
CA GLU A 62 -3.80 34.38 -0.24
C GLU A 62 -4.07 32.92 0.17
N LEU A 63 -4.63 32.13 -0.75
CA LEU A 63 -4.77 30.68 -0.59
C LEU A 63 -3.59 29.98 -1.30
N SER A 64 -2.84 29.18 -0.56
CA SER A 64 -1.86 28.27 -1.16
C SER A 64 -2.53 26.97 -1.58
N PHE A 65 -2.19 26.45 -2.76
CA PHE A 65 -2.73 25.22 -3.31
C PHE A 65 -1.74 24.56 -4.28
N TYR A 66 -1.33 23.33 -3.99
CA TYR A 66 -0.21 22.64 -4.62
C TYR A 66 1.07 23.48 -4.58
N ASP A 67 1.54 23.99 -5.72
CA ASP A 67 2.69 24.88 -5.89
C ASP A 67 2.31 26.35 -6.09
N ARG A 68 1.00 26.65 -6.17
CA ARG A 68 0.48 28.00 -6.37
C ARG A 68 0.23 28.69 -5.02
N SER A 69 0.57 29.97 -4.95
CA SER A 69 0.22 30.88 -3.85
C SER A 69 -0.51 32.14 -4.33
N ASP A 70 -0.84 32.21 -5.63
CA ASP A 70 -1.45 33.36 -6.30
C ASP A 70 -2.99 33.28 -6.38
N ILE A 71 -3.63 32.41 -5.58
CA ILE A 71 -5.09 32.26 -5.57
C ILE A 71 -5.69 33.35 -4.69
N THR A 72 -6.19 34.39 -5.37
CA THR A 72 -6.89 35.53 -4.75
C THR A 72 -8.41 35.40 -4.77
N SER A 73 -8.98 34.42 -5.48
CA SER A 73 -10.41 34.18 -5.49
C SER A 73 -10.76 32.71 -5.75
N VAL A 74 -11.93 32.30 -5.25
CA VAL A 74 -12.48 30.95 -5.45
C VAL A 74 -13.94 31.01 -5.90
N TYR A 75 -14.41 29.95 -6.55
CA TYR A 75 -15.78 29.82 -7.06
C TYR A 75 -16.39 28.54 -6.51
N VAL A 76 -17.68 28.54 -6.17
CA VAL A 76 -18.39 27.40 -5.60
C VAL A 76 -19.45 26.92 -6.58
N THR A 77 -19.57 25.60 -6.77
CA THR A 77 -20.59 25.02 -7.67
C THR A 77 -21.68 24.27 -6.89
N THR A 78 -22.87 24.14 -7.47
CA THR A 78 -23.92 23.25 -6.93
C THR A 78 -23.43 21.80 -6.83
N ASN A 79 -22.65 21.38 -7.82
CA ASN A 79 -22.06 20.05 -8.00
C ASN A 79 -20.90 19.69 -7.04
N GLY A 80 -20.78 20.36 -5.89
CA GLY A 80 -19.86 19.95 -4.82
C GLY A 80 -18.38 20.24 -5.07
N ILE A 81 -18.05 21.30 -5.82
CA ILE A 81 -16.67 21.75 -6.08
C ILE A 81 -16.44 23.17 -5.53
N ILE A 82 -15.24 23.38 -4.96
CA ILE A 82 -14.61 24.70 -4.80
C ILE A 82 -13.51 24.81 -5.87
N ALA A 83 -13.64 25.76 -6.78
CA ALA A 83 -12.78 25.98 -7.95
C ALA A 83 -11.78 27.13 -7.72
N MET A 84 -10.54 26.94 -8.17
CA MET A 84 -9.41 27.88 -8.01
C MET A 84 -9.26 28.87 -9.16
N SER A 85 -10.17 28.80 -10.14
CA SER A 85 -10.39 29.77 -11.20
C SER A 85 -11.79 29.54 -11.79
N GLU A 86 -12.31 30.49 -12.55
CA GLU A 86 -13.68 30.42 -13.11
C GLU A 86 -13.86 29.17 -14.00
N PRO A 87 -14.74 28.23 -13.63
CA PRO A 87 -15.03 27.04 -14.44
C PRO A 87 -15.49 27.40 -15.86
N PRO A 88 -14.89 26.83 -16.93
CA PRO A 88 -15.41 26.98 -18.28
C PRO A 88 -16.85 26.45 -18.37
N ALA A 89 -17.73 27.14 -19.11
CA ALA A 89 -19.14 26.73 -19.32
C ALA A 89 -19.35 25.37 -20.04
N ARG A 90 -18.29 24.60 -20.30
CA ARG A 90 -18.32 23.21 -20.78
C ARG A 90 -17.93 22.18 -19.71
N GLU A 91 -17.50 22.65 -18.54
CA GLU A 91 -17.04 21.87 -17.38
C GLU A 91 -17.78 22.33 -16.10
N SER A 92 -18.88 23.09 -16.22
CA SER A 92 -19.73 23.51 -15.10
C SER A 92 -20.64 22.40 -14.59
N HIS A 93 -20.97 21.43 -15.46
CA HIS A 93 -21.62 20.17 -15.10
C HIS A 93 -20.57 19.11 -14.74
N PRO A 94 -20.93 18.06 -13.97
CA PRO A 94 -19.99 17.00 -13.63
C PRO A 94 -19.50 16.32 -14.91
N GLY A 95 -18.18 16.13 -14.99
CA GLY A 95 -17.50 15.65 -16.19
C GLY A 95 -16.35 14.70 -15.86
N THR A 96 -15.39 14.58 -16.77
CA THR A 96 -14.17 13.81 -16.49
C THR A 96 -13.32 14.55 -15.46
N PHE A 97 -12.98 13.89 -14.36
CA PHE A 97 -11.95 14.37 -13.43
C PHE A 97 -10.56 13.92 -13.91
N PRO A 98 -9.49 14.74 -13.82
CA PRO A 98 -9.43 16.09 -13.23
C PRO A 98 -10.03 17.19 -14.12
N PRO A 99 -10.69 18.23 -13.52
CA PRO A 99 -11.13 19.42 -14.25
C PRO A 99 -9.97 20.38 -14.54
N SER A 100 -10.13 21.24 -15.55
CA SER A 100 -9.07 22.13 -16.04
C SER A 100 -8.76 23.35 -15.14
N PHE A 101 -9.70 23.74 -14.29
CA PHE A 101 -9.69 25.03 -13.57
C PHE A 101 -9.10 25.00 -12.14
N GLY A 102 -8.62 23.83 -11.70
CA GLY A 102 -8.14 23.60 -10.34
C GLY A 102 -9.30 23.50 -9.34
N SER A 103 -9.34 22.44 -8.54
CA SER A 103 -10.52 22.10 -7.74
C SER A 103 -10.21 21.39 -6.43
N VAL A 104 -10.90 21.78 -5.37
CA VAL A 104 -11.15 20.98 -4.17
C VAL A 104 -12.57 20.42 -4.31
N ALA A 105 -12.70 19.10 -4.38
CA ALA A 105 -13.97 18.40 -4.55
C ALA A 105 -14.30 17.58 -3.29
N PRO A 106 -14.98 18.14 -2.27
CA PRO A 106 -15.43 17.40 -1.10
C PRO A 106 -16.51 16.36 -1.40
N PHE A 107 -17.33 16.56 -2.45
CA PHE A 107 -18.33 15.60 -2.91
C PHE A 107 -18.79 15.97 -4.32
N LEU A 108 -17.98 15.69 -5.34
CA LEU A 108 -18.34 15.91 -6.74
C LEU A 108 -19.42 14.92 -7.18
N ALA A 109 -20.60 15.43 -7.50
CA ALA A 109 -21.74 14.68 -8.01
C ALA A 109 -22.67 15.61 -8.82
N ASP A 110 -23.64 15.04 -9.55
CA ASP A 110 -24.68 15.80 -10.27
C ASP A 110 -25.78 16.17 -9.27
N LEU A 111 -25.75 17.43 -8.81
CA LEU A 111 -26.52 17.92 -7.66
C LEU A 111 -27.46 19.06 -8.08
N ASP A 112 -28.74 18.89 -7.76
CA ASP A 112 -29.80 19.81 -8.15
C ASP A 112 -30.34 20.55 -6.91
N THR A 113 -30.35 21.88 -6.99
CA THR A 113 -30.91 22.78 -5.96
C THR A 113 -32.17 23.52 -6.44
N THR A 114 -32.63 23.24 -7.67
CA THR A 114 -33.83 23.82 -8.29
C THR A 114 -35.06 23.65 -7.39
N ASP A 115 -36.01 24.59 -7.45
CA ASP A 115 -37.26 24.59 -6.68
C ASP A 115 -37.10 24.47 -5.15
N GLY A 116 -35.92 24.82 -4.61
CA GLY A 116 -35.63 24.80 -3.18
C GLY A 116 -35.15 23.44 -2.65
N LEU A 117 -34.52 22.64 -3.50
CA LEU A 117 -33.98 21.31 -3.18
C LEU A 117 -32.62 21.38 -2.46
N GLY A 118 -32.55 22.19 -1.41
CA GLY A 118 -31.32 22.50 -0.68
C GLY A 118 -30.65 23.79 -1.16
N ASN A 119 -29.63 24.23 -0.41
CA ASN A 119 -28.93 25.49 -0.61
C ASN A 119 -27.41 25.27 -0.57
N VAL A 120 -26.64 26.16 -1.20
CA VAL A 120 -25.17 26.19 -1.07
C VAL A 120 -24.74 27.52 -0.49
N TYR A 121 -24.06 27.47 0.65
CA TYR A 121 -23.62 28.62 1.42
C TYR A 121 -22.10 28.73 1.41
N TYR A 122 -21.57 29.94 1.24
CA TYR A 122 -20.13 30.17 1.22
C TYR A 122 -19.74 31.54 1.78
N ARG A 123 -18.63 31.60 2.53
CA ARG A 123 -17.98 32.85 2.95
C ARG A 123 -16.49 32.66 3.19
N GLU A 124 -15.76 33.77 3.16
CA GLU A 124 -14.49 33.92 3.88
C GLU A 124 -14.78 34.49 5.27
N ASP A 125 -14.14 33.95 6.31
CA ASP A 125 -14.32 34.36 7.70
C ASP A 125 -12.97 34.57 8.39
N LEU A 126 -12.82 35.76 8.99
CA LEU A 126 -11.62 36.20 9.71
C LEU A 126 -11.85 36.26 11.23
N SER A 127 -12.95 35.68 11.72
CA SER A 127 -13.33 35.71 13.13
C SER A 127 -12.42 34.80 13.96
N PRO A 128 -11.84 35.27 15.10
CA PRO A 128 -10.94 34.46 15.91
C PRO A 128 -11.51 33.11 16.37
N SER A 129 -12.82 33.02 16.60
CA SER A 129 -13.50 31.77 16.96
C SER A 129 -13.50 30.74 15.82
N ILE A 130 -13.67 31.18 14.58
CA ILE A 130 -13.68 30.32 13.39
C ILE A 130 -12.26 29.90 13.01
N MET A 131 -11.31 30.84 13.07
CA MET A 131 -9.89 30.55 12.89
C MET A 131 -9.36 29.57 13.94
N GLN A 132 -9.75 29.72 15.21
CA GLN A 132 -9.41 28.76 16.26
C GLN A 132 -10.03 27.39 16.01
N MET A 133 -11.32 27.32 15.64
CA MET A 133 -11.98 26.04 15.34
C MET A 133 -11.31 25.30 14.17
N ALA A 134 -10.89 26.03 13.13
CA ALA A 134 -10.11 25.46 12.02
C ALA A 134 -8.72 25.00 12.47
N ALA A 135 -8.03 25.77 13.31
CA ALA A 135 -6.74 25.35 13.88
C ALA A 135 -6.88 24.06 14.72
N GLU A 136 -7.92 23.94 15.53
CA GLU A 136 -8.18 22.74 16.34
C GLU A 136 -8.44 21.49 15.48
N TYR A 137 -9.15 21.63 14.34
CA TYR A 137 -9.31 20.52 13.39
C TYR A 137 -7.99 20.17 12.68
N VAL A 138 -7.20 21.16 12.23
CA VAL A 138 -5.88 20.90 11.62
C VAL A 138 -4.94 20.20 12.61
N GLN A 139 -4.87 20.67 13.86
CA GLN A 139 -4.02 20.09 14.90
C GLN A 139 -4.39 18.64 15.24
N ARG A 140 -5.66 18.22 15.05
CA ARG A 140 -6.07 16.81 15.20
C ARG A 140 -5.56 15.91 14.08
N GLY A 141 -5.35 16.43 12.87
CA GLY A 141 -4.78 15.69 11.75
C GLY A 141 -3.26 15.81 11.63
N PHE A 142 -2.69 16.91 12.10
CA PHE A 142 -1.26 17.23 12.03
C PHE A 142 -0.74 17.71 13.41
N PRO A 143 -0.65 16.82 14.41
CA PRO A 143 -0.40 17.19 15.80
C PRO A 143 0.99 17.79 16.04
N GLU A 144 1.96 17.50 15.16
CA GLU A 144 3.33 17.99 15.24
C GLU A 144 3.52 19.38 14.60
N VAL A 145 2.57 19.83 13.77
CA VAL A 145 2.64 21.10 13.04
C VAL A 145 1.83 22.17 13.78
N PRO A 146 2.45 23.24 14.32
CA PRO A 146 1.72 24.33 14.95
C PRO A 146 1.08 25.22 13.88
N PHE A 147 -0.23 25.06 13.66
CA PHE A 147 -0.97 25.81 12.65
C PHE A 147 -1.80 26.96 13.23
N GLN A 148 -1.73 28.14 12.62
CA GLN A 148 -2.58 29.29 12.92
C GLN A 148 -3.07 29.93 11.61
N PRO A 149 -4.35 29.74 11.23
CA PRO A 149 -4.88 30.33 10.01
C PRO A 149 -5.04 31.85 10.17
N THR A 150 -4.80 32.56 9.07
CA THR A 150 -5.07 34.00 8.90
C THR A 150 -6.38 34.25 8.17
N SER A 151 -6.90 33.26 7.45
CA SER A 151 -8.21 33.27 6.80
C SER A 151 -8.80 31.85 6.77
N VAL A 152 -10.13 31.75 6.81
CA VAL A 152 -10.88 30.50 6.69
C VAL A 152 -12.05 30.67 5.71
N VAL A 153 -12.05 29.93 4.60
CA VAL A 153 -13.20 29.83 3.71
C VAL A 153 -14.08 28.67 4.18
N VAL A 154 -15.36 28.91 4.42
CA VAL A 154 -16.35 27.89 4.79
C VAL A 154 -17.34 27.74 3.64
N VAL A 155 -17.55 26.50 3.17
CA VAL A 155 -18.53 26.17 2.12
C VAL A 155 -19.39 24.99 2.57
N THR A 156 -20.71 25.17 2.54
CA THR A 156 -21.68 24.17 3.02
C THR A 156 -22.73 23.90 1.95
N TRP A 157 -22.89 22.63 1.58
CA TRP A 157 -24.02 22.17 0.77
C TRP A 157 -25.06 21.63 1.74
N GLU A 158 -26.13 22.42 1.99
CA GLU A 158 -27.18 22.07 2.93
C GLU A 158 -28.35 21.39 2.23
N SER A 159 -28.67 20.17 2.66
CA SER A 159 -29.85 19.41 2.24
C SER A 159 -30.05 19.33 0.71
N VAL A 160 -28.96 19.19 -0.05
CA VAL A 160 -28.97 19.15 -1.53
C VAL A 160 -29.51 17.82 -2.07
N ALA A 161 -30.20 17.85 -3.22
CA ALA A 161 -30.76 16.67 -3.87
C ALA A 161 -29.85 16.12 -5.00
N PRO A 162 -29.95 14.81 -5.32
CA PRO A 162 -29.30 14.26 -6.51
C PRO A 162 -30.10 14.62 -7.78
N TYR A 163 -29.41 14.84 -8.90
CA TYR A 163 -30.06 14.92 -10.20
C TYR A 163 -30.63 13.55 -10.61
N GLU A 164 -31.95 13.46 -10.80
CA GLU A 164 -32.66 12.19 -11.05
C GLU A 164 -32.82 11.81 -12.53
N GLY A 165 -32.43 12.70 -13.45
CA GLY A 165 -32.47 12.47 -14.90
C GLY A 165 -33.87 12.31 -15.52
N PRO A 166 -33.96 12.05 -16.84
CA PRO A 166 -35.23 12.10 -17.58
C PRO A 166 -36.26 11.01 -17.24
N SER A 167 -35.85 9.98 -16.49
CA SER A 167 -36.65 8.78 -16.20
C SER A 167 -37.10 8.65 -14.74
N GLY A 168 -36.68 9.56 -13.85
CA GLY A 168 -37.17 9.69 -12.47
C GLY A 168 -37.01 8.41 -11.65
N SER A 169 -35.80 8.11 -11.17
CA SER A 169 -35.57 6.90 -10.37
C SER A 169 -36.13 7.04 -8.94
N SER A 170 -37.27 6.42 -8.66
CA SER A 170 -37.94 6.41 -7.35
C SER A 170 -37.14 5.82 -6.16
N ALA A 171 -35.88 5.42 -6.39
CA ALA A 171 -34.94 4.97 -5.37
C ALA A 171 -34.12 6.12 -4.73
N GLN A 172 -34.18 7.33 -5.31
CA GLN A 172 -33.49 8.53 -4.79
C GLN A 172 -34.45 9.65 -4.35
N GLU A 173 -35.74 9.54 -4.71
CA GLU A 173 -36.79 10.50 -4.34
C GLU A 173 -36.79 10.79 -2.83
N GLY A 174 -36.66 12.07 -2.49
CA GLY A 174 -36.64 12.56 -1.11
C GLY A 174 -35.32 12.41 -0.33
N LYS A 175 -34.28 11.77 -0.88
CA LYS A 175 -32.95 11.72 -0.24
C LYS A 175 -32.22 13.05 -0.36
N ARG A 176 -31.55 13.49 0.71
CA ARG A 176 -30.81 14.76 0.75
C ARG A 176 -29.44 14.56 1.39
N ASN A 177 -28.41 15.17 0.81
CA ASN A 177 -27.07 15.18 1.37
C ASN A 177 -26.78 16.50 2.09
N THR A 178 -25.94 16.48 3.11
CA THR A 178 -25.43 17.67 3.80
C THR A 178 -23.99 17.43 4.21
N PHE A 179 -23.10 18.28 3.72
CA PHE A 179 -21.65 18.19 3.95
C PHE A 179 -21.03 19.58 3.86
N GLN A 180 -19.86 19.74 4.47
CA GLN A 180 -19.16 21.01 4.55
C GLN A 180 -17.68 20.83 4.23
N ALA A 181 -17.09 21.81 3.55
CA ALA A 181 -15.67 21.92 3.32
C ALA A 181 -15.16 23.25 3.85
N VAL A 182 -13.99 23.22 4.48
CA VAL A 182 -13.35 24.39 5.09
C VAL A 182 -11.92 24.48 4.59
N LEU A 183 -11.55 25.59 3.97
CA LEU A 183 -10.18 25.87 3.53
C LEU A 183 -9.55 26.86 4.50
N ALA A 184 -8.63 26.40 5.33
CA ALA A 184 -7.92 27.22 6.31
C ALA A 184 -6.56 27.61 5.74
N SER A 185 -6.32 28.91 5.52
CA SER A 185 -5.07 29.41 4.96
C SER A 185 -4.25 30.19 6.00
N SER A 186 -2.93 30.08 5.91
CA SER A 186 -1.96 30.88 6.65
C SER A 186 -0.91 31.45 5.68
N ASN A 187 0.06 32.22 6.19
CA ASN A 187 1.12 32.80 5.37
C ASN A 187 2.14 31.79 4.81
N SER A 188 2.08 30.52 5.23
CA SER A 188 3.06 29.47 4.88
C SER A 188 2.46 28.15 4.42
N SER A 189 1.24 27.84 4.88
CA SER A 189 0.53 26.63 4.51
C SER A 189 -0.99 26.79 4.53
N SER A 190 -1.69 25.96 3.76
CA SER A 190 -3.14 25.90 3.67
C SER A 190 -3.64 24.47 3.77
N TYR A 191 -4.76 24.26 4.44
CA TYR A 191 -5.37 22.95 4.72
C TYR A 191 -6.84 22.91 4.27
N ALA A 192 -7.29 21.76 3.79
CA ALA A 192 -8.71 21.45 3.61
C ALA A 192 -9.20 20.54 4.74
N ILE A 193 -10.37 20.87 5.29
CA ILE A 193 -11.10 20.04 6.23
C ILE A 193 -12.44 19.68 5.57
N PHE A 194 -12.75 18.39 5.41
CA PHE A 194 -14.05 17.91 4.97
C PHE A 194 -14.83 17.32 6.14
N LEU A 195 -16.10 17.66 6.20
CA LEU A 195 -16.99 17.36 7.32
C LEU A 195 -18.28 16.71 6.78
N TYR A 196 -18.43 15.43 7.08
CA TYR A 196 -19.57 14.60 6.72
C TYR A 196 -20.27 14.14 8.01
N PRO A 197 -21.35 14.80 8.46
CA PRO A 197 -22.03 14.39 9.67
C PRO A 197 -22.71 13.03 9.49
N GLU A 198 -22.94 12.30 10.60
CA GLU A 198 -23.47 10.92 10.58
C GLU A 198 -24.79 10.78 9.80
N ASP A 199 -25.70 11.74 9.97
CA ASP A 199 -26.99 11.83 9.26
C ASP A 199 -26.91 12.72 8.01
N GLY A 200 -25.70 13.06 7.57
CA GLY A 200 -25.38 13.95 6.47
C GLY A 200 -25.55 13.33 5.09
N LEU A 201 -25.07 12.11 4.87
CA LEU A 201 -25.06 11.47 3.55
C LEU A 201 -26.14 10.38 3.43
N GLN A 202 -27.13 10.61 2.58
CA GLN A 202 -28.26 9.70 2.31
C GLN A 202 -28.19 9.03 0.93
N PHE A 203 -27.42 9.61 0.00
CA PHE A 203 -27.11 9.02 -1.31
C PHE A 203 -25.61 9.15 -1.64
N PHE A 204 -25.13 8.23 -2.48
CA PHE A 204 -23.70 8.04 -2.78
C PHE A 204 -23.43 7.94 -4.29
N THR A 205 -24.49 8.00 -5.10
CA THR A 205 -24.47 7.95 -6.57
C THR A 205 -25.45 8.99 -7.13
N THR A 206 -25.20 9.52 -8.32
CA THR A 206 -26.11 10.43 -9.05
C THR A 206 -26.20 10.03 -10.52
N PHE A 207 -27.21 10.49 -11.25
CA PHE A 207 -27.29 10.23 -12.69
C PHE A 207 -26.28 11.11 -13.45
N SER A 208 -25.39 10.51 -14.25
CA SER A 208 -24.49 11.24 -15.13
C SER A 208 -25.20 11.61 -16.43
N LYS A 209 -25.35 12.93 -16.69
CA LYS A 209 -25.80 13.48 -17.98
C LYS A 209 -24.91 13.05 -19.17
N LYS A 210 -23.66 12.64 -18.92
CA LYS A 210 -22.66 12.25 -19.93
C LYS A 210 -22.69 10.75 -20.24
N ASP A 211 -22.81 9.91 -19.21
CA ASP A 211 -22.69 8.45 -19.31
C ASP A 211 -24.06 7.74 -19.35
N GLU A 212 -25.15 8.51 -19.28
CA GLU A 212 -26.56 8.08 -19.25
C GLU A 212 -26.87 7.02 -18.17
N ASN A 213 -26.11 7.02 -17.06
CA ASN A 213 -26.16 6.00 -16.02
C ASN A 213 -25.87 6.58 -14.62
N GLN A 214 -26.19 5.83 -13.57
CA GLN A 214 -25.83 6.16 -12.19
C GLN A 214 -24.32 5.97 -11.96
N VAL A 215 -23.63 7.04 -11.57
CA VAL A 215 -22.19 7.06 -11.23
C VAL A 215 -22.02 7.36 -9.74
N PRO A 216 -21.01 6.80 -9.04
CA PRO A 216 -20.67 7.20 -7.68
C PRO A 216 -20.18 8.65 -7.64
N ALA A 217 -20.40 9.32 -6.51
CA ALA A 217 -19.76 10.60 -6.25
C ALA A 217 -18.24 10.45 -6.14
N MET A 218 -17.51 11.56 -6.24
CA MET A 218 -16.05 11.59 -6.14
C MET A 218 -15.58 12.59 -5.07
N VAL A 219 -14.55 12.22 -4.31
CA VAL A 219 -13.81 13.11 -3.42
C VAL A 219 -12.38 13.22 -3.91
N GLY A 220 -11.86 14.43 -4.07
CA GLY A 220 -10.51 14.63 -4.58
C GLY A 220 -10.06 16.07 -4.73
N PHE A 221 -8.85 16.22 -5.25
CA PHE A 221 -8.14 17.48 -5.46
C PHE A 221 -7.49 17.47 -6.85
N SER A 222 -7.50 18.60 -7.54
CA SER A 222 -6.83 18.77 -8.83
C SER A 222 -6.17 20.15 -8.87
N GLN A 223 -4.91 20.22 -9.27
CA GLN A 223 -4.18 21.46 -9.54
C GLN A 223 -4.72 22.21 -10.77
N GLY A 224 -5.47 21.54 -11.66
CA GLY A 224 -5.91 22.07 -12.95
C GLY A 224 -4.82 22.05 -14.01
N LEU A 225 -5.02 22.80 -15.10
CA LEU A 225 -4.02 22.91 -16.18
C LEU A 225 -2.82 23.76 -15.75
N VAL A 226 -1.62 23.19 -15.88
CA VAL A 226 -0.34 23.85 -15.61
C VAL A 226 0.39 24.20 -16.91
N GLY A 227 1.15 25.30 -16.89
CA GLY A 227 2.03 25.74 -17.99
C GLY A 227 1.52 26.95 -18.79
N PHE A 228 2.44 27.90 -19.05
CA PHE A 228 2.14 29.20 -19.65
C PHE A 228 2.04 29.19 -21.20
N LEU A 229 2.79 28.29 -21.86
CA LEU A 229 2.88 28.19 -23.34
C LEU A 229 2.30 26.89 -23.89
N TRP A 230 2.45 25.81 -23.13
CA TRP A 230 1.83 24.51 -23.36
C TRP A 230 1.09 24.18 -22.06
N ARG A 231 -0.19 23.86 -22.16
CA ARG A 231 -1.02 23.47 -21.01
C ARG A 231 -1.06 21.95 -20.94
N SER A 232 -0.72 21.40 -19.79
CA SER A 232 -0.85 19.98 -19.46
C SER A 232 -1.64 19.82 -18.17
N ASP A 233 -2.22 18.65 -17.93
CA ASP A 233 -2.87 18.36 -16.65
C ASP A 233 -1.84 18.39 -15.51
N GLY A 234 -2.16 19.14 -14.45
CA GLY A 234 -1.39 19.19 -13.22
C GLY A 234 -1.58 17.94 -12.35
N ALA A 235 -0.96 17.96 -11.18
CA ALA A 235 -1.14 16.90 -10.20
C ALA A 235 -2.59 16.86 -9.69
N TYR A 236 -3.08 15.65 -9.43
CA TYR A 236 -4.41 15.43 -8.85
C TYR A 236 -4.40 14.21 -7.91
N ASN A 237 -5.30 14.22 -6.94
CA ASN A 237 -5.45 13.19 -5.92
C ASN A 237 -6.93 12.79 -5.85
N ILE A 238 -7.26 11.52 -6.13
CA ILE A 238 -8.60 10.97 -5.91
C ILE A 238 -8.59 10.21 -4.59
N PHE A 239 -9.47 10.59 -3.67
CA PHE A 239 -9.58 10.01 -2.34
C PHE A 239 -10.66 8.93 -2.24
N ALA A 240 -11.82 9.19 -2.85
CA ALA A 240 -12.93 8.25 -2.98
C ALA A 240 -13.61 8.43 -4.34
N ASN A 241 -13.95 7.34 -5.02
CA ASN A 241 -14.61 7.37 -6.33
C ASN A 241 -15.45 6.12 -6.63
N ASP A 242 -15.71 5.31 -5.61
CA ASP A 242 -16.57 4.14 -5.68
C ASP A 242 -17.62 4.22 -4.57
N ARG A 243 -18.70 3.45 -4.70
CA ARG A 243 -19.81 3.54 -3.77
C ARG A 243 -19.43 3.23 -2.31
N GLU A 244 -18.49 2.31 -2.08
CA GLU A 244 -18.14 1.86 -0.73
C GLU A 244 -17.24 2.88 -0.02
N SER A 245 -16.26 3.44 -0.73
CA SER A 245 -15.42 4.55 -0.24
C SER A 245 -16.26 5.80 0.09
N ILE A 246 -17.24 6.16 -0.76
CA ILE A 246 -18.16 7.27 -0.49
C ILE A 246 -19.11 6.94 0.70
N GLU A 247 -19.59 5.71 0.82
CA GLU A 247 -20.41 5.26 1.98
C GLU A 247 -19.63 5.25 3.31
N ASN A 248 -18.30 5.32 3.28
CA ASN A 248 -17.44 5.32 4.46
C ASN A 248 -17.00 6.72 4.92
N LEU A 249 -17.27 7.78 4.15
CA LEU A 249 -16.87 9.16 4.49
C LEU A 249 -17.41 9.65 5.84
N ALA A 250 -18.64 9.29 6.20
CA ALA A 250 -19.25 9.64 7.49
C ALA A 250 -18.90 8.65 8.64
N LYS A 251 -18.31 7.50 8.32
CA LYS A 251 -18.04 6.39 9.27
C LYS A 251 -16.57 6.25 9.65
N SER A 252 -15.69 6.98 8.98
CA SER A 252 -14.24 6.90 9.10
C SER A 252 -13.63 8.30 9.17
N SER A 253 -12.31 8.38 9.36
CA SER A 253 -11.56 9.63 9.55
C SER A 253 -10.06 9.40 9.32
N ASN A 254 -9.33 10.46 8.98
CA ASN A 254 -7.86 10.49 9.04
C ASN A 254 -7.31 11.41 10.17
N ALA A 255 -8.22 11.97 10.99
CA ALA A 255 -7.93 12.93 12.07
C ALA A 255 -8.63 12.54 13.40
N GLY A 256 -8.87 11.23 13.58
CA GLY A 256 -9.40 10.66 14.83
C GLY A 256 -10.88 10.90 15.17
N HIS A 257 -11.66 11.60 14.33
CA HIS A 257 -13.09 11.89 14.61
C HIS A 257 -13.96 11.51 13.41
N GLN A 258 -14.86 10.53 13.56
CA GLN A 258 -15.61 9.96 12.42
C GLN A 258 -16.42 11.04 11.68
N GLY A 259 -16.28 11.09 10.36
CA GLY A 259 -16.85 12.15 9.53
C GLY A 259 -15.93 13.34 9.29
N VAL A 260 -14.78 13.44 9.98
CA VAL A 260 -13.79 14.51 9.81
C VAL A 260 -12.59 14.01 9.00
N TRP A 261 -12.24 14.75 7.95
CA TRP A 261 -11.06 14.49 7.13
C TRP A 261 -10.24 15.76 6.96
N VAL A 262 -8.93 15.67 7.15
CA VAL A 262 -8.01 16.82 7.14
C VAL A 262 -6.86 16.55 6.17
N PHE A 263 -6.55 17.53 5.34
CA PHE A 263 -5.56 17.44 4.28
C PHE A 263 -4.73 18.73 4.20
N GLU A 264 -3.42 18.61 4.03
CA GLU A 264 -2.57 19.75 3.67
C GLU A 264 -2.62 19.94 2.15
N ILE A 265 -3.11 21.08 1.70
CA ILE A 265 -3.42 21.34 0.28
C ILE A 265 -2.48 22.34 -0.39
N GLY A 266 -1.72 23.12 0.38
CA GLY A 266 -0.80 24.13 -0.14
C GLY A 266 0.35 24.40 0.82
N SER A 267 1.54 23.94 0.49
CA SER A 267 2.83 24.22 1.14
C SER A 267 3.97 23.71 0.24
N PRO A 268 5.26 23.90 0.60
CA PRO A 268 6.36 23.29 -0.14
C PRO A 268 6.26 21.75 -0.25
N ALA A 269 5.61 21.07 0.71
CA ALA A 269 5.40 19.63 0.67
C ALA A 269 4.33 19.21 -0.37
N THR A 270 3.35 20.07 -0.66
CA THR A 270 2.23 19.73 -1.57
C THR A 270 2.53 19.93 -3.04
N ALA A 271 3.77 20.30 -3.41
CA ALA A 271 4.18 20.57 -4.78
C ALA A 271 4.00 19.36 -5.76
N LYS A 272 3.74 18.15 -5.25
CA LYS A 272 3.46 16.94 -6.05
C LYS A 272 2.12 16.26 -5.74
N GLY A 273 1.31 16.82 -4.85
CA GLY A 273 0.10 16.16 -4.35
C GLY A 273 -0.36 16.70 -3.00
N VAL A 274 -1.64 16.55 -2.71
CA VAL A 274 -2.20 16.83 -1.39
C VAL A 274 -1.74 15.78 -0.37
N VAL A 275 -1.37 16.21 0.83
CA VAL A 275 -0.94 15.31 1.92
C VAL A 275 -2.13 15.04 2.84
N SER A 276 -2.40 13.76 3.12
CA SER A 276 -3.41 13.34 4.11
C SER A 276 -2.82 13.37 5.51
N ALA A 277 -3.63 13.75 6.50
CA ALA A 277 -3.36 13.42 7.90
C ALA A 277 -3.22 11.89 8.10
N ASP A 278 -2.45 11.48 9.11
CA ASP A 278 -2.22 10.08 9.51
C ASP A 278 -2.34 9.90 11.03
N VAL A 279 -3.42 10.44 11.62
CA VAL A 279 -3.68 10.32 13.07
C VAL A 279 -4.67 9.19 13.33
N ASN A 280 -4.11 8.00 13.49
CA ASN A 280 -4.80 6.88 14.13
C ASN A 280 -4.79 7.08 15.66
N LEU A 281 -5.96 7.32 16.27
CA LEU A 281 -6.09 7.41 17.73
C LEU A 281 -5.93 6.02 18.39
N GLY A 282 -4.68 5.60 18.58
CA GLY A 282 -4.27 4.62 19.57
C GLY A 282 -3.63 5.33 20.76
N LEU A 283 -4.08 5.04 21.98
CA LEU A 283 -3.58 5.66 23.21
C LEU A 283 -2.11 5.32 23.48
N ASP A 284 -1.31 6.35 23.74
CA ASP A 284 -0.03 6.43 24.47
C ASP A 284 0.92 5.19 24.45
N ASP A 285 2.07 5.32 23.78
CA ASP A 285 3.35 4.92 24.39
C ASP A 285 4.50 5.85 23.96
N ASP A 286 5.56 5.88 24.78
CA ASP A 286 6.51 6.99 24.93
C ASP A 286 7.77 6.89 24.05
N GLY A 287 8.03 7.96 23.28
CA GLY A 287 9.36 8.50 22.96
C GLY A 287 10.46 7.61 22.36
N SER A 288 10.75 7.84 21.07
CA SER A 288 12.15 7.88 20.59
C SER A 288 12.34 8.80 19.39
N ASP A 289 12.98 9.96 19.61
CA ASP A 289 13.60 10.77 18.56
C ASP A 289 14.58 9.92 17.75
N TYR A 290 14.42 9.84 16.43
CA TYR A 290 15.53 9.68 15.49
C TYR A 290 15.27 10.54 14.24
N GLU A 291 16.30 11.28 13.84
CA GLU A 291 16.23 12.32 12.81
C GLU A 291 16.02 11.71 11.41
N ASP A 292 14.94 12.06 10.72
CA ASP A 292 14.69 11.65 9.33
C ASP A 292 15.66 12.36 8.36
N GLU A 293 16.49 11.60 7.64
CA GLU A 293 17.24 12.13 6.50
C GLU A 293 16.37 12.22 5.24
N GLU A 294 16.20 13.45 4.78
CA GLU A 294 15.45 13.90 3.59
C GLU A 294 15.90 13.23 2.27
N TYR A 295 15.22 12.18 1.82
CA TYR A 295 15.24 11.74 0.41
C TYR A 295 13.95 11.02 -0.03
N ASP A 296 12.98 11.74 -0.61
CA ASP A 296 12.20 11.21 -1.75
C ASP A 296 11.34 12.27 -2.48
N LEU A 297 11.79 12.74 -3.65
CA LEU A 297 10.96 13.53 -4.57
C LEU A 297 11.27 13.21 -6.05
N ALA A 298 11.00 11.98 -6.51
CA ALA A 298 10.95 11.67 -7.95
C ALA A 298 10.11 10.42 -8.34
N THR A 299 8.78 10.51 -8.30
CA THR A 299 7.88 9.99 -9.37
C THR A 299 6.49 10.62 -9.34
N SER A 300 6.17 11.43 -10.35
CA SER A 300 4.80 11.63 -10.85
C SER A 300 4.90 12.16 -12.29
N HIS A 301 3.83 11.99 -13.08
CA HIS A 301 3.80 12.16 -14.56
C HIS A 301 4.64 11.08 -15.29
N LEU A 302 4.11 10.26 -16.20
CA LEU A 302 3.15 10.56 -17.26
C LEU A 302 2.25 9.36 -17.62
N GLY A 303 1.01 9.68 -17.99
CA GLY A 303 0.18 8.86 -18.87
C GLY A 303 0.28 9.32 -20.33
N LEU A 304 -0.21 8.49 -21.24
CA LEU A 304 -0.43 8.76 -22.68
C LEU A 304 -1.42 9.95 -22.88
N GLU A 305 -1.53 10.64 -24.02
CA GLU A 305 -1.82 10.09 -25.37
C GLU A 305 -1.30 10.91 -26.57
N ASP A 306 -1.41 10.23 -27.72
CA ASP A 306 -1.31 10.58 -29.15
C ASP A 306 -2.07 11.86 -29.61
N MET A 307 -1.98 12.37 -30.87
CA MET A 307 -0.92 12.44 -31.91
C MET A 307 -1.47 13.32 -33.08
N ALA A 308 -0.84 13.30 -34.26
CA ALA A 308 -1.13 14.06 -35.50
C ALA A 308 -0.90 15.60 -35.42
N THR A 309 -0.27 16.29 -36.38
CA THR A 309 -0.03 16.04 -37.82
C THR A 309 1.28 16.70 -38.32
N GLN A 310 1.91 16.18 -39.38
CA GLN A 310 2.97 16.87 -40.17
C GLN A 310 2.46 17.30 -41.57
N PRO A 311 3.12 18.25 -42.28
CA PRO A 311 4.14 17.87 -43.29
C PRO A 311 5.31 18.86 -43.60
N PHE A 312 6.56 18.34 -43.57
CA PHE A 312 7.67 18.60 -44.53
C PHE A 312 8.36 20.03 -44.59
N PRO A 313 9.48 20.27 -45.35
CA PRO A 313 10.84 20.05 -44.80
C PRO A 313 11.99 21.06 -45.20
N SER A 314 13.05 21.14 -44.37
CA SER A 314 14.43 21.64 -44.72
C SER A 314 14.59 23.14 -45.10
N PRO A 315 15.83 23.71 -45.24
CA PRO A 315 17.17 23.27 -44.83
C PRO A 315 17.96 24.29 -43.95
N SER A 316 19.13 23.87 -43.46
CA SER A 316 20.15 24.77 -42.84
C SER A 316 20.78 25.79 -43.81
N PRO A 317 21.36 26.89 -43.30
CA PRO A 317 22.73 27.23 -43.74
C PRO A 317 23.66 27.88 -42.67
N ARG A 318 24.78 27.19 -42.42
CA ARG A 318 26.20 27.62 -42.28
C ARG A 318 26.63 29.09 -41.94
N ARG A 319 27.77 29.12 -41.22
CA ARG A 319 28.84 30.16 -41.03
C ARG A 319 28.72 31.00 -39.74
N GLY A 320 29.82 31.28 -39.02
CA GLY A 320 31.21 30.82 -39.21
C GLY A 320 32.23 31.34 -38.18
N ASN A 321 33.41 30.73 -38.20
CA ASN A 321 34.60 30.88 -37.34
C ASN A 321 35.01 32.33 -36.96
N THR A 322 35.58 32.51 -35.75
CA THR A 322 37.04 32.75 -35.56
C THR A 322 37.52 32.53 -34.11
N HIS A 323 38.82 32.24 -33.94
CA HIS A 323 39.53 31.92 -32.68
C HIS A 323 40.10 33.19 -31.97
N PRO A 324 41.11 33.10 -31.07
CA PRO A 324 41.02 32.79 -29.64
C PRO A 324 41.72 33.86 -28.75
N HIS A 325 41.70 33.75 -27.41
CA HIS A 325 42.83 34.22 -26.58
C HIS A 325 42.90 33.57 -25.18
N ASP A 326 44.06 32.98 -24.93
CA ASP A 326 44.88 32.81 -23.70
C ASP A 326 44.29 32.71 -22.27
N VAL A 327 44.88 31.74 -21.55
CA VAL A 327 44.71 31.38 -20.12
C VAL A 327 45.64 32.26 -19.23
N PRO A 328 45.45 32.36 -17.88
CA PRO A 328 46.00 31.32 -16.99
C PRO A 328 45.20 31.00 -15.71
N ARG A 329 45.38 29.77 -15.19
CA ARG A 329 45.00 29.32 -13.83
C ARG A 329 46.00 29.82 -12.78
N VAL A 330 45.51 30.29 -11.62
CA VAL A 330 46.17 30.30 -10.29
C VAL A 330 45.04 30.19 -9.25
N LEU A 331 44.81 29.02 -8.63
CA LEU A 331 45.31 28.58 -7.31
C LEU A 331 44.81 29.41 -6.11
N SER A 332 44.06 28.74 -5.23
CA SER A 332 43.60 29.22 -3.92
C SER A 332 44.74 29.25 -2.88
N PRO A 333 44.71 30.18 -1.90
CA PRO A 333 45.53 30.10 -0.70
C PRO A 333 44.78 29.53 0.51
N SER A 334 45.54 28.89 1.38
CA SER A 334 45.19 28.22 2.64
C SER A 334 45.01 29.16 3.83
N TYR A 335 44.43 28.64 4.92
CA TYR A 335 44.74 29.08 6.29
C TYR A 335 45.08 27.88 7.18
N GLU A 336 46.02 28.10 8.11
CA GLU A 336 46.76 27.08 8.85
C GLU A 336 46.13 26.73 10.21
N ALA A 337 46.45 25.53 10.72
CA ALA A 337 46.17 25.13 12.10
C ALA A 337 47.35 25.47 13.03
N THR A 338 47.05 25.85 14.28
CA THR A 338 48.05 26.33 15.26
C THR A 338 48.64 25.21 16.13
N GLU A 339 49.94 25.27 16.41
CA GLU A 339 50.68 24.28 17.20
C GLU A 339 50.64 24.46 18.74
N ARG A 340 51.10 23.42 19.46
CA ARG A 340 51.21 23.29 20.93
C ARG A 340 52.43 24.02 21.54
N PRO A 341 52.46 24.15 22.87
CA PRO A 341 53.59 23.60 23.68
C PRO A 341 53.10 22.89 24.97
N HIS A 342 53.87 22.15 25.80
CA HIS A 342 55.14 21.39 25.74
C HIS A 342 55.23 20.53 27.04
N GLY A 343 56.03 19.44 27.11
CA GLY A 343 56.48 18.87 28.40
C GLY A 343 56.74 17.35 28.50
N ILE A 344 58.03 16.96 28.54
CA ILE A 344 58.64 15.62 28.80
C ILE A 344 60.07 15.91 29.36
N PRO A 345 60.83 15.08 30.14
CA PRO A 345 60.61 13.74 30.76
C PRO A 345 60.94 13.63 32.29
N THR A 346 60.69 12.49 32.96
CA THR A 346 61.76 11.53 33.44
C THR A 346 61.30 10.35 34.35
N GLU A 347 61.91 9.18 34.07
CA GLU A 347 62.30 8.02 34.92
C GLU A 347 61.37 7.20 35.88
N ARG A 348 61.33 5.88 35.55
CA ARG A 348 61.34 4.67 36.44
C ARG A 348 60.10 4.37 37.31
N THR A 349 59.55 3.14 37.28
CA THR A 349 60.25 1.89 37.66
C THR A 349 59.68 0.60 37.05
N ARG A 350 60.60 -0.34 36.77
CA ARG A 350 60.53 -1.75 36.31
C ARG A 350 59.23 -2.57 36.43
N THR A 351 59.01 -3.37 35.38
CA THR A 351 58.28 -4.65 35.34
C THR A 351 59.10 -5.85 35.87
N PHE A 352 58.42 -6.97 36.13
CA PHE A 352 58.99 -8.33 36.09
C PHE A 352 58.01 -9.26 35.36
N GLN A 353 58.53 -10.15 34.50
CA GLN A 353 57.79 -11.04 33.58
C GLN A 353 57.85 -12.50 34.04
N LEU A 354 57.17 -13.40 33.30
CA LEU A 354 57.71 -14.60 32.61
C LEU A 354 56.53 -15.51 32.16
N PRO A 355 56.70 -16.43 31.18
CA PRO A 355 57.42 -16.34 29.90
C PRO A 355 56.58 -16.83 28.68
N ALA A 356 57.08 -16.60 27.46
CA ALA A 356 56.57 -17.23 26.23
C ALA A 356 57.73 -17.60 25.29
N GLU A 357 57.68 -18.77 24.63
CA GLU A 357 58.47 -19.27 23.47
C GLU A 357 57.89 -20.66 23.08
N ARG A 358 57.81 -21.18 21.83
CA ARG A 358 58.07 -20.78 20.42
C ARG A 358 57.11 -21.63 19.53
N PHE A 359 56.80 -21.32 18.26
CA PHE A 359 57.62 -21.61 17.07
C PHE A 359 57.04 -21.04 15.74
N HIS A 360 57.90 -21.05 14.70
CA HIS A 360 57.86 -20.53 13.32
C HIS A 360 56.56 -20.28 12.52
N GLN A 361 56.65 -19.25 11.66
CA GLN A 361 55.80 -18.98 10.49
C GLN A 361 56.00 -19.99 9.34
N GLN A 362 54.91 -20.42 8.71
CA GLN A 362 54.84 -20.73 7.27
C GLN A 362 53.50 -20.21 6.70
N HIS A 363 53.47 -19.92 5.40
CA HIS A 363 52.35 -19.22 4.73
C HIS A 363 51.11 -20.13 4.57
N PRO A 364 49.90 -19.67 4.90
CA PRO A 364 48.68 -20.25 4.35
C PRO A 364 48.52 -19.77 2.89
N GLN A 365 48.34 -20.71 1.97
CA GLN A 365 47.78 -20.37 0.66
C GLN A 365 46.27 -20.14 0.81
N VAL A 366 45.73 -19.22 0.00
CA VAL A 366 44.28 -19.06 -0.12
C VAL A 366 43.72 -20.32 -0.75
N ILE A 367 42.92 -21.05 0.03
CA ILE A 367 41.97 -22.04 -0.50
C ILE A 367 40.64 -21.32 -0.52
N ASP A 368 40.12 -21.15 -1.73
CA ASP A 368 38.75 -20.72 -1.97
C ASP A 368 37.83 -21.82 -1.41
N VAL A 369 36.92 -21.45 -0.52
CA VAL A 369 35.92 -22.38 0.03
C VAL A 369 34.59 -21.95 -0.54
N ASP A 370 34.15 -22.64 -1.59
CA ASP A 370 32.78 -22.56 -2.08
C ASP A 370 31.82 -22.72 -0.88
N GLU A 371 30.97 -21.73 -0.63
CA GLU A 371 29.93 -21.81 0.40
C GLU A 371 28.97 -22.95 0.05
N VAL A 372 28.99 -24.01 0.87
CA VAL A 372 28.17 -25.20 0.68
C VAL A 372 26.71 -24.85 0.92
N GLU A 373 25.84 -25.24 -0.02
CA GLU A 373 24.38 -25.10 0.12
C GLU A 373 23.89 -25.69 1.46
N GLU A 374 23.42 -24.85 2.38
CA GLU A 374 22.78 -25.28 3.63
C GLU A 374 21.39 -25.91 3.37
N THR A 375 21.38 -27.11 2.82
CA THR A 375 20.22 -28.02 2.83
C THR A 375 20.31 -28.96 4.04
N GLY A 376 20.37 -28.37 5.23
CA GLY A 376 20.48 -29.06 6.51
C GLY A 376 19.24 -28.89 7.39
N ILE A 377 18.26 -29.80 7.30
CA ILE A 377 17.19 -29.89 8.29
C ILE A 377 17.81 -30.36 9.61
N VAL A 378 18.06 -29.41 10.53
CA VAL A 378 18.54 -29.71 11.87
C VAL A 378 17.40 -30.31 12.70
N PHE A 379 17.31 -31.64 12.73
CA PHE A 379 16.49 -32.36 13.70
C PHE A 379 17.05 -32.10 15.11
N SER A 380 16.46 -31.14 15.82
CA SER A 380 16.84 -30.83 17.20
C SER A 380 16.37 -31.94 18.15
N TYR A 381 17.25 -32.89 18.45
CA TYR A 381 17.05 -33.86 19.53
C TYR A 381 17.25 -33.17 20.88
N ASN A 382 16.26 -32.37 21.30
CA ASN A 382 16.29 -31.63 22.55
C ASN A 382 15.99 -32.58 23.74
N ILE A 383 17.03 -33.29 24.19
CA ILE A 383 16.98 -34.17 25.35
C ILE A 383 16.91 -33.31 26.62
N GLY A 384 15.73 -33.26 27.26
CA GLY A 384 15.64 -32.99 28.71
C GLY A 384 14.87 -31.76 29.18
N SER A 385 14.34 -30.91 28.29
CA SER A 385 13.41 -29.84 28.70
C SER A 385 12.25 -29.72 27.71
N GLN A 386 11.02 -29.99 28.18
CA GLN A 386 9.82 -29.57 27.46
C GLN A 386 9.92 -28.06 27.23
N GLN A 387 9.85 -27.63 25.96
CA GLN A 387 9.80 -26.22 25.62
C GLN A 387 8.44 -25.70 26.07
N THR A 388 8.44 -24.95 27.18
CA THR A 388 7.24 -24.31 27.73
C THR A 388 7.30 -22.80 27.57
N CYS A 389 6.14 -22.16 27.67
CA CYS A 389 5.97 -20.71 27.67
C CYS A 389 6.84 -20.02 28.73
N ALA A 390 7.01 -20.61 29.91
CA ALA A 390 7.85 -20.07 30.98
C ALA A 390 9.32 -19.85 30.53
N ASN A 391 9.82 -20.67 29.60
CA ASN A 391 11.19 -20.60 29.09
C ASN A 391 11.28 -19.93 27.71
N ASN A 392 10.19 -19.93 26.92
CA ASN A 392 10.20 -19.56 25.50
C ASN A 392 9.19 -18.48 25.10
N ARG A 393 8.57 -17.75 26.05
CA ARG A 393 7.60 -16.68 25.74
C ARG A 393 8.14 -15.63 24.75
N HIS A 394 9.45 -15.40 24.72
CA HIS A 394 10.12 -14.49 23.78
C HIS A 394 10.08 -14.95 22.31
N GLN A 395 9.70 -16.20 22.01
CA GLN A 395 9.49 -16.67 20.64
C GLN A 395 8.10 -16.33 20.07
N CYS A 396 7.17 -15.85 20.90
CA CYS A 396 5.87 -15.33 20.48
C CYS A 396 5.93 -13.80 20.41
N SER A 397 5.15 -13.20 19.52
CA SER A 397 4.99 -11.73 19.45
C SER A 397 4.65 -11.14 20.82
N VAL A 398 5.01 -9.86 21.03
CA VAL A 398 4.52 -9.10 22.18
C VAL A 398 2.98 -9.06 22.19
N HIS A 399 2.35 -9.02 21.02
CA HIS A 399 0.89 -9.05 20.82
C HIS A 399 0.31 -10.47 20.70
N ALA A 400 0.90 -11.45 21.38
CA ALA A 400 0.43 -12.84 21.37
C ALA A 400 0.31 -13.45 22.78
N GLU A 401 -0.67 -14.35 22.93
CA GLU A 401 -0.71 -15.30 24.03
C GLU A 401 0.19 -16.51 23.73
N CYS A 402 0.90 -16.98 24.74
CA CYS A 402 1.61 -18.26 24.70
C CYS A 402 0.82 -19.29 25.52
N ARG A 403 0.63 -20.49 24.97
CA ARG A 403 -0.09 -21.60 25.63
C ARG A 403 0.74 -22.88 25.60
N ASP A 404 0.81 -23.56 26.74
CA ASP A 404 1.53 -24.83 26.93
C ASP A 404 0.65 -26.04 26.56
N TYR A 405 1.27 -27.04 25.92
CA TYR A 405 0.67 -28.31 25.48
C TYR A 405 1.56 -29.48 25.93
N ALA A 406 1.09 -30.71 25.77
CA ALA A 406 1.82 -31.90 26.24
C ALA A 406 3.21 -32.09 25.55
N THR A 407 3.34 -31.63 24.30
CA THR A 407 4.52 -31.81 23.45
C THR A 407 5.37 -30.55 23.25
N GLY A 408 4.91 -29.37 23.69
CA GLY A 408 5.57 -28.07 23.47
C GLY A 408 4.64 -26.90 23.79
N PHE A 409 4.83 -25.75 23.13
CA PHE A 409 3.99 -24.56 23.29
C PHE A 409 3.55 -23.99 21.94
N CYS A 410 2.43 -23.26 21.91
CA CYS A 410 2.01 -22.49 20.72
C CYS A 410 1.74 -21.03 21.06
N CYS A 411 1.98 -20.16 20.08
CA CYS A 411 1.62 -18.76 20.10
C CYS A 411 0.26 -18.53 19.39
N ARG A 412 -0.46 -17.49 19.80
CA ARG A 412 -1.69 -17.01 19.14
C ARG A 412 -1.83 -15.50 19.34
N CYS A 413 -2.05 -14.72 18.27
CA CYS A 413 -2.28 -13.28 18.38
C CYS A 413 -3.49 -12.96 19.29
N VAL A 414 -3.42 -11.82 20.00
CA VAL A 414 -4.55 -11.30 20.78
C VAL A 414 -5.66 -10.76 19.87
N ALA A 415 -6.79 -10.36 20.45
CA ALA A 415 -7.87 -9.71 19.68
C ALA A 415 -7.37 -8.42 19.00
N ASN A 416 -7.93 -8.11 17.83
CA ASN A 416 -7.55 -7.00 16.94
C ASN A 416 -6.15 -7.12 16.31
N TYR A 417 -5.50 -8.29 16.44
CA TYR A 417 -4.23 -8.60 15.79
C TYR A 417 -4.34 -9.88 14.95
N THR A 418 -3.87 -9.81 13.71
CA THR A 418 -3.83 -10.94 12.75
C THR A 418 -2.42 -11.49 12.63
N GLY A 419 -2.29 -12.77 12.26
CA GLY A 419 -1.00 -13.46 12.12
C GLY A 419 -0.98 -14.88 12.69
N ASN A 420 0.21 -15.50 12.70
CA ASN A 420 0.42 -16.88 13.17
C ASN A 420 0.65 -16.99 14.69
N GLY A 421 0.86 -15.86 15.39
CA GLY A 421 1.18 -15.79 16.82
C GLY A 421 2.67 -15.59 17.14
N ARG A 422 3.58 -16.04 16.26
CA ARG A 422 5.00 -15.64 16.32
C ARG A 422 5.13 -14.21 15.82
N GLN A 423 4.50 -13.94 14.67
CA GLN A 423 4.34 -12.63 14.06
C GLN A 423 2.86 -12.23 14.14
N CYS A 424 2.59 -10.98 14.54
CA CYS A 424 1.25 -10.41 14.71
C CYS A 424 1.24 -8.94 14.33
N VAL A 425 0.28 -8.50 13.52
CA VAL A 425 0.08 -7.10 13.12
C VAL A 425 -1.33 -6.63 13.46
N ALA A 426 -1.49 -5.34 13.77
CA ALA A 426 -2.79 -4.78 14.11
C ALA A 426 -3.72 -4.78 12.89
N GLU A 427 -4.99 -5.13 13.09
CA GLU A 427 -6.02 -5.05 12.05
C GLU A 427 -6.19 -3.61 11.55
N GLY A 428 -6.39 -3.42 10.24
CA GLY A 428 -6.44 -2.11 9.60
C GLY A 428 -5.10 -1.37 9.43
N SER A 429 -4.06 -1.70 10.19
CA SER A 429 -2.76 -1.00 10.08
C SER A 429 -2.12 -1.16 8.69
N PRO A 430 -1.44 -0.12 8.16
CA PRO A 430 -0.68 -0.24 6.93
C PRO A 430 0.59 -1.06 7.17
N GLN A 431 0.93 -1.92 6.20
CA GLN A 431 2.07 -2.83 6.26
C GLN A 431 3.04 -2.55 5.12
N ARG A 432 4.32 -2.40 5.46
CA ARG A 432 5.43 -2.18 4.52
C ARG A 432 6.22 -3.47 4.36
N VAL A 433 6.51 -3.84 3.11
CA VAL A 433 7.37 -4.98 2.76
C VAL A 433 8.59 -4.46 2.00
N ASN A 434 9.77 -4.69 2.53
CA ASN A 434 11.04 -4.23 1.98
C ASN A 434 11.92 -5.42 1.61
N GLY A 435 12.69 -5.28 0.53
CA GLY A 435 13.44 -6.42 0.02
C GLY A 435 14.42 -6.13 -1.10
N LYS A 436 15.22 -7.15 -1.40
CA LYS A 436 16.15 -7.15 -2.53
C LYS A 436 15.73 -8.14 -3.60
N VAL A 437 16.04 -7.79 -4.84
CA VAL A 437 15.82 -8.59 -6.04
C VAL A 437 17.15 -8.80 -6.74
N LYS A 438 17.37 -10.04 -7.19
CA LYS A 438 18.45 -10.40 -8.13
C LYS A 438 17.86 -11.23 -9.28
N GLY A 439 18.36 -11.00 -10.49
CA GLY A 439 17.82 -11.61 -11.69
C GLY A 439 18.89 -11.97 -12.71
N ARG A 440 18.75 -13.17 -13.30
CA ARG A 440 19.53 -13.65 -14.46
C ARG A 440 18.54 -14.10 -15.54
N ILE A 441 18.18 -13.17 -16.41
CA ILE A 441 17.02 -13.33 -17.30
C ILE A 441 17.44 -13.26 -18.77
N PHE A 442 17.14 -14.30 -19.53
CA PHE A 442 17.28 -14.32 -20.98
C PHE A 442 16.00 -13.78 -21.63
N VAL A 443 16.12 -12.75 -22.47
CA VAL A 443 14.98 -12.13 -23.16
C VAL A 443 14.87 -12.64 -24.60
N GLY A 444 13.66 -13.07 -24.98
CA GLY A 444 13.35 -13.58 -26.33
C GLY A 444 14.27 -14.72 -26.74
N ASN A 445 15.00 -14.54 -27.84
CA ASN A 445 15.98 -15.50 -28.35
C ASN A 445 17.44 -15.18 -27.96
N SER A 446 17.68 -14.17 -27.10
CA SER A 446 19.03 -13.79 -26.69
C SER A 446 19.77 -14.96 -26.03
N GLN A 447 21.06 -15.09 -26.36
CA GLN A 447 21.99 -16.04 -25.72
C GLN A 447 22.78 -15.39 -24.57
N VAL A 448 22.66 -14.07 -24.39
CA VAL A 448 23.25 -13.32 -23.28
C VAL A 448 22.12 -12.95 -22.32
N PRO A 449 22.20 -13.32 -21.03
CA PRO A 449 21.20 -12.92 -20.05
C PRO A 449 21.44 -11.46 -19.62
N VAL A 450 20.36 -10.75 -19.32
CA VAL A 450 20.40 -9.53 -18.52
C VAL A 450 20.60 -9.96 -17.07
N VAL A 451 21.62 -9.41 -16.40
CA VAL A 451 21.90 -9.67 -14.99
C VAL A 451 21.74 -8.37 -14.23
N PHE A 452 21.00 -8.41 -13.12
CA PHE A 452 20.85 -7.31 -12.17
C PHE A 452 20.85 -7.86 -10.74
N GLU A 453 21.48 -7.12 -9.85
CA GLU A 453 21.69 -7.48 -8.44
C GLU A 453 21.54 -6.22 -7.59
N ASN A 454 21.21 -6.38 -6.31
CA ASN A 454 20.96 -5.27 -5.37
C ASN A 454 19.81 -4.32 -5.81
N THR A 455 18.87 -4.82 -6.62
CA THR A 455 17.66 -4.10 -7.03
C THR A 455 16.67 -4.06 -5.87
N ASP A 456 16.14 -2.89 -5.53
CA ASP A 456 15.22 -2.72 -4.41
C ASP A 456 13.77 -3.06 -4.77
N LEU A 457 13.08 -3.73 -3.85
CA LEU A 457 11.65 -3.98 -3.87
C LEU A 457 11.03 -3.36 -2.62
N HIS A 458 10.09 -2.44 -2.85
CA HIS A 458 9.25 -1.85 -1.81
C HIS A 458 7.79 -2.16 -2.10
N SER A 459 7.03 -2.52 -1.09
CA SER A 459 5.60 -2.74 -1.22
C SER A 459 4.83 -2.18 -0.04
N TYR A 460 3.66 -1.61 -0.32
CA TYR A 460 2.75 -1.03 0.64
C TYR A 460 1.38 -1.70 0.53
N VAL A 461 0.78 -2.02 1.66
CA VAL A 461 -0.47 -2.78 1.76
C VAL A 461 -1.32 -2.28 2.91
N VAL A 462 -2.64 -2.21 2.70
CA VAL A 462 -3.60 -1.90 3.76
C VAL A 462 -4.46 -3.14 4.01
N MET A 463 -4.36 -3.70 5.21
CA MET A 463 -4.95 -4.99 5.60
C MET A 463 -6.43 -5.13 5.23
N ASN A 464 -7.21 -4.06 5.42
CA ASN A 464 -8.66 -4.09 5.22
C ASN A 464 -9.07 -3.87 3.76
N HIS A 465 -8.18 -3.38 2.90
CA HIS A 465 -8.50 -3.04 1.50
C HIS A 465 -8.03 -4.10 0.49
N GLY A 466 -7.17 -5.05 0.90
CA GLY A 466 -6.63 -6.11 0.03
C GLY A 466 -5.78 -5.63 -1.15
N ARG A 467 -5.52 -4.32 -1.24
CA ARG A 467 -4.72 -3.68 -2.30
C ARG A 467 -3.25 -3.71 -1.92
N SER A 468 -2.44 -4.39 -2.72
CA SER A 468 -0.98 -4.40 -2.60
C SER A 468 -0.36 -3.62 -3.76
N TYR A 469 0.45 -2.62 -3.42
CA TYR A 469 1.24 -1.84 -4.36
C TYR A 469 2.69 -2.27 -4.24
N THR A 470 3.32 -2.72 -5.31
CA THR A 470 4.73 -3.15 -5.34
C THR A 470 5.50 -2.32 -6.36
N ALA A 471 6.63 -1.77 -5.95
CA ALA A 471 7.59 -1.08 -6.81
C ALA A 471 8.93 -1.82 -6.76
N ILE A 472 9.53 -2.04 -7.93
CA ILE A 472 10.86 -2.64 -8.09
C ILE A 472 11.72 -1.65 -8.88
N SER A 473 12.66 -1.00 -8.18
CA SER A 473 13.48 0.10 -8.71
C SER A 473 14.80 -0.42 -9.27
N THR A 474 15.45 0.33 -10.18
CA THR A 474 16.73 -0.02 -10.85
C THR A 474 16.68 -1.14 -11.89
N ILE A 475 15.50 -1.50 -12.39
CA ILE A 475 15.33 -2.53 -13.43
C ILE A 475 15.87 -2.04 -14.79
N PRO A 476 16.78 -2.77 -15.46
CA PRO A 476 17.29 -2.37 -16.77
C PRO A 476 16.20 -2.35 -17.86
N GLU A 477 16.25 -1.34 -18.74
CA GLU A 477 15.32 -1.23 -19.89
C GLU A 477 15.30 -2.48 -20.79
N THR A 478 16.45 -3.15 -20.90
CA THR A 478 16.64 -4.39 -21.69
C THR A 478 15.84 -5.59 -21.19
N VAL A 479 15.23 -5.50 -20.00
CA VAL A 479 14.36 -6.53 -19.43
C VAL A 479 13.02 -5.97 -18.92
N GLY A 480 12.93 -4.70 -18.52
CA GLY A 480 11.76 -4.08 -17.88
C GLY A 480 10.41 -4.37 -18.54
N TYR A 481 10.27 -4.06 -19.84
CA TYR A 481 9.04 -4.33 -20.59
C TYR A 481 8.68 -5.83 -20.63
N SER A 482 9.67 -6.71 -20.74
CA SER A 482 9.47 -8.17 -20.69
C SER A 482 9.08 -8.72 -19.31
N LEU A 483 9.19 -7.92 -18.24
CA LEU A 483 8.71 -8.29 -16.92
C LEU A 483 7.26 -7.85 -16.66
N LEU A 484 6.66 -6.98 -17.49
CA LEU A 484 5.29 -6.47 -17.29
C LEU A 484 4.22 -7.56 -17.02
N PRO A 485 4.19 -8.72 -17.72
CA PRO A 485 3.21 -9.77 -17.43
C PRO A 485 3.40 -10.43 -16.05
N LEU A 486 4.54 -10.23 -15.38
CA LEU A 486 4.93 -10.94 -14.17
C LEU A 486 4.40 -10.28 -12.88
N ALA A 487 3.21 -9.69 -12.93
CA ALA A 487 2.49 -9.17 -11.76
C ALA A 487 2.48 -10.12 -10.54
N PRO A 488 2.42 -11.47 -10.70
CA PRO A 488 2.54 -12.40 -9.56
C PRO A 488 3.89 -12.38 -8.82
N ILE A 489 4.90 -11.62 -9.25
CA ILE A 489 6.10 -11.30 -8.45
C ILE A 489 5.70 -10.51 -7.20
N GLY A 490 4.92 -9.42 -7.37
CA GLY A 490 4.34 -8.65 -6.27
C GLY A 490 3.06 -9.28 -5.72
N GLY A 491 2.30 -10.00 -6.56
CA GLY A 491 1.00 -10.56 -6.19
C GLY A 491 0.99 -11.56 -5.03
N ILE A 492 2.14 -12.15 -4.65
CA ILE A 492 2.24 -12.93 -3.42
C ILE A 492 1.97 -12.08 -2.16
N ILE A 493 2.34 -10.80 -2.19
CA ILE A 493 2.09 -9.85 -1.08
C ILE A 493 0.58 -9.56 -1.01
N GLY A 494 -0.08 -9.47 -2.17
CA GLY A 494 -1.53 -9.43 -2.29
C GLY A 494 -2.22 -10.66 -1.69
N TRP A 495 -1.68 -11.87 -1.91
CA TRP A 495 -2.16 -13.09 -1.26
C TRP A 495 -1.92 -13.11 0.26
N MET A 496 -0.78 -12.60 0.73
CA MET A 496 -0.50 -12.49 2.16
C MET A 496 -1.56 -11.68 2.90
N PHE A 497 -2.06 -10.62 2.28
CA PHE A 497 -2.90 -9.61 2.90
C PHE A 497 -4.25 -9.42 2.19
N ALA A 498 -4.74 -10.48 1.54
CA ALA A 498 -6.05 -10.50 0.94
C ALA A 498 -7.15 -10.30 2.01
N VAL A 499 -8.25 -9.65 1.64
CA VAL A 499 -9.41 -9.47 2.52
C VAL A 499 -10.02 -10.84 2.85
N GLU A 500 -10.07 -11.18 4.13
CA GLU A 500 -10.58 -12.46 4.65
C GLU A 500 -12.11 -12.52 4.61
N GLN A 501 -12.68 -13.45 3.81
CA GLN A 501 -14.12 -13.68 3.75
C GLN A 501 -14.53 -14.93 4.52
N ASN A 502 -15.62 -14.86 5.29
CA ASN A 502 -16.32 -16.03 5.85
C ASN A 502 -15.46 -17.03 6.66
N GLY A 503 -14.42 -16.54 7.36
CA GLY A 503 -13.52 -17.38 8.18
C GLY A 503 -12.40 -18.08 7.40
N PHE A 504 -12.20 -17.75 6.13
CA PHE A 504 -11.03 -18.13 5.34
C PHE A 504 -9.87 -17.18 5.65
N LYS A 505 -8.65 -17.71 5.72
CA LYS A 505 -7.47 -16.94 6.16
C LYS A 505 -6.59 -16.52 4.99
N ASN A 506 -6.02 -15.32 5.07
CA ASN A 506 -5.00 -14.85 4.13
C ASN A 506 -3.62 -15.46 4.44
N GLY A 507 -2.65 -15.23 3.55
CA GLY A 507 -1.33 -15.83 3.70
C GLY A 507 -0.59 -15.39 4.97
N PHE A 508 -0.83 -14.17 5.49
CA PHE A 508 -0.22 -13.68 6.72
C PHE A 508 -0.82 -14.34 7.97
N SER A 509 -2.15 -14.48 8.04
CA SER A 509 -2.86 -15.22 9.10
C SER A 509 -2.51 -16.71 9.18
N ILE A 510 -1.93 -17.27 8.10
CA ILE A 510 -1.43 -18.65 8.01
C ILE A 510 0.07 -18.72 8.36
N THR A 511 0.90 -17.91 7.70
CA THR A 511 2.38 -18.04 7.73
C THR A 511 3.08 -17.10 8.70
N GLY A 512 2.44 -16.01 9.13
CA GLY A 512 3.09 -14.89 9.82
C GLY A 512 4.09 -14.12 8.97
N GLY A 513 4.13 -14.32 7.65
CA GLY A 513 5.19 -13.78 6.80
C GLY A 513 6.52 -14.53 6.93
N GLU A 514 6.53 -15.74 7.49
CA GLU A 514 7.71 -16.61 7.59
C GLU A 514 7.53 -17.82 6.65
N PHE A 515 7.92 -17.68 5.37
CA PHE A 515 7.75 -18.73 4.37
C PHE A 515 8.71 -18.65 3.18
N THR A 516 8.87 -19.77 2.48
CA THR A 516 9.58 -19.85 1.20
C THR A 516 8.61 -20.21 0.08
N ARG A 517 8.56 -19.38 -0.95
CA ARG A 517 7.81 -19.59 -2.20
C ARG A 517 8.76 -19.98 -3.32
N GLN A 518 8.45 -21.07 -4.00
CA GLN A 518 9.04 -21.44 -5.28
C GLN A 518 7.95 -21.37 -6.34
N ALA A 519 8.18 -20.62 -7.41
CA ALA A 519 7.24 -20.48 -8.52
C ALA A 519 7.93 -20.67 -9.86
N GLU A 520 7.17 -21.12 -10.85
CA GLU A 520 7.59 -21.27 -12.23
C GLU A 520 6.50 -20.71 -13.14
N VAL A 521 6.92 -19.96 -14.15
CA VAL A 521 6.03 -19.50 -15.23
C VAL A 521 6.54 -20.01 -16.58
N THR A 522 5.64 -20.65 -17.32
CA THR A 522 5.88 -21.16 -18.68
C THR A 522 5.02 -20.38 -19.65
N PHE A 523 5.65 -19.71 -20.62
CA PHE A 523 4.94 -18.96 -21.67
C PHE A 523 4.63 -19.88 -22.83
N LEU A 524 3.35 -20.07 -23.16
CA LEU A 524 2.96 -21.00 -24.21
C LEU A 524 3.45 -20.48 -25.57
N GLY A 525 3.91 -21.41 -26.42
CA GLY A 525 4.54 -21.08 -27.70
C GLY A 525 5.98 -20.57 -27.64
N HIS A 526 6.54 -20.34 -26.44
CA HIS A 526 7.90 -19.80 -26.26
C HIS A 526 8.86 -20.84 -25.63
N PRO A 527 10.16 -20.82 -25.96
CA PRO A 527 11.12 -21.76 -25.41
C PRO A 527 11.51 -21.40 -23.97
N GLY A 528 11.63 -22.42 -23.11
CA GLY A 528 12.08 -22.27 -21.73
C GLY A 528 10.97 -21.90 -20.74
N LYS A 529 11.40 -21.48 -19.55
CA LYS A 529 10.55 -21.02 -18.45
C LYS A 529 11.34 -20.01 -17.61
N LEU A 530 10.65 -19.23 -16.79
CA LEU A 530 11.25 -18.44 -15.71
C LEU A 530 10.95 -19.12 -14.37
N VAL A 531 11.98 -19.27 -13.54
CA VAL A 531 11.90 -19.76 -12.16
C VAL A 531 12.07 -18.57 -11.22
N LEU A 532 11.23 -18.54 -10.20
CA LEU A 532 11.21 -17.54 -9.15
C LEU A 532 11.37 -18.25 -7.80
N LYS A 533 12.26 -17.73 -6.95
CA LYS A 533 12.32 -18.08 -5.53
C LYS A 533 12.13 -16.81 -4.71
N GLN A 534 11.27 -16.87 -3.71
CA GLN A 534 11.07 -15.80 -2.75
C GLN A 534 11.15 -16.36 -1.33
N HIS A 535 11.94 -15.69 -0.48
CA HIS A 535 12.05 -16.01 0.94
C HIS A 535 11.56 -14.83 1.77
N PHE A 536 10.65 -15.09 2.69
CA PHE A 536 10.09 -14.13 3.63
C PHE A 536 10.50 -14.52 5.05
N SER A 537 11.06 -13.57 5.80
CA SER A 537 11.72 -13.82 7.10
C SER A 537 10.95 -13.23 8.29
N GLY A 538 9.67 -12.93 8.12
CA GLY A 538 8.86 -12.23 9.12
C GLY A 538 9.17 -10.73 9.18
N ILE A 539 8.81 -10.14 10.33
CA ILE A 539 8.95 -8.72 10.64
C ILE A 539 10.35 -8.47 11.23
N ASP A 540 11.05 -7.44 10.76
CA ASP A 540 12.38 -7.04 11.24
C ASP A 540 12.34 -6.13 12.48
N GLU A 541 13.52 -5.71 12.94
CA GLU A 541 13.69 -4.81 14.09
C GLU A 541 13.04 -3.43 13.90
N HIS A 542 12.72 -3.04 12.66
CA HIS A 542 12.09 -1.76 12.30
C HIS A 542 10.58 -1.89 12.04
N GLY A 543 9.99 -3.07 12.24
CA GLY A 543 8.57 -3.31 11.96
C GLY A 543 8.24 -3.57 10.48
N HIS A 544 9.24 -3.77 9.61
CA HIS A 544 9.05 -4.05 8.20
C HIS A 544 9.02 -5.56 7.92
N LEU A 545 8.13 -6.00 7.03
CA LEU A 545 8.24 -7.36 6.49
C LEU A 545 9.39 -7.46 5.51
N THR A 546 10.17 -8.54 5.62
CA THR A 546 11.34 -8.77 4.77
C THR A 546 11.05 -9.76 3.65
N ILE A 547 11.50 -9.44 2.43
CA ILE A 547 11.44 -10.33 1.26
C ILE A 547 12.77 -10.35 0.50
N ASN A 548 13.24 -11.54 0.09
CA ASN A 548 14.35 -11.69 -0.85
C ASN A 548 13.86 -12.42 -2.10
N THR A 549 14.07 -11.86 -3.29
CA THR A 549 13.56 -12.38 -4.58
C THR A 549 14.70 -12.75 -5.53
N GLU A 550 14.70 -13.98 -6.03
CA GLU A 550 15.63 -14.50 -7.04
C GLU A 550 14.86 -14.92 -8.30
N LEU A 551 15.30 -14.44 -9.47
CA LEU A 551 14.70 -14.72 -10.78
C LEU A 551 15.76 -15.35 -11.71
N ASP A 552 15.53 -16.57 -12.22
CA ASP A 552 16.40 -17.20 -13.22
C ASP A 552 15.58 -17.84 -14.34
N GLY A 553 15.95 -17.59 -15.60
CA GLY A 553 15.39 -18.29 -16.74
C GLY A 553 15.12 -17.41 -17.96
N ARG A 554 14.10 -17.76 -18.74
CA ARG A 554 13.79 -17.12 -20.03
C ARG A 554 12.37 -16.56 -20.07
N VAL A 555 12.24 -15.35 -20.63
CA VAL A 555 10.97 -14.66 -20.86
C VAL A 555 10.83 -14.26 -22.33
N PRO A 556 9.61 -14.15 -22.89
CA PRO A 556 9.38 -13.56 -24.21
C PRO A 556 9.92 -12.13 -24.29
N GLN A 557 10.28 -11.70 -25.51
CA GLN A 557 10.60 -10.30 -25.76
C GLN A 557 9.31 -9.52 -25.96
N ILE A 558 9.10 -8.46 -25.17
CA ILE A 558 8.04 -7.47 -25.39
C ILE A 558 8.68 -6.23 -26.04
N PRO A 559 8.04 -5.61 -27.05
CA PRO A 559 8.57 -4.38 -27.65
C PRO A 559 8.72 -3.23 -26.65
N TYR A 560 9.71 -2.38 -26.87
CA TYR A 560 9.91 -1.16 -26.07
C TYR A 560 8.72 -0.22 -26.28
N GLY A 561 8.17 0.32 -25.18
CA GLY A 561 6.99 1.18 -25.20
C GLY A 561 5.64 0.46 -25.23
N SER A 562 5.62 -0.88 -25.32
CA SER A 562 4.38 -1.66 -25.20
C SER A 562 3.76 -1.57 -23.80
N SER A 563 2.44 -1.56 -23.75
CA SER A 563 1.65 -1.78 -22.53
C SER A 563 1.19 -3.24 -22.43
N VAL A 564 0.91 -3.69 -21.21
CA VAL A 564 0.38 -5.03 -20.93
C VAL A 564 -0.88 -4.91 -20.09
N HIS A 565 -1.93 -5.61 -20.49
CA HIS A 565 -3.20 -5.68 -19.77
C HIS A 565 -3.46 -7.12 -19.29
N ILE A 566 -3.99 -7.24 -18.08
CA ILE A 566 -4.30 -8.53 -17.43
C ILE A 566 -5.72 -8.42 -16.87
N GLU A 567 -6.63 -9.25 -17.38
CA GLU A 567 -8.01 -9.31 -16.90
C GLU A 567 -8.10 -9.86 -15.46
N PRO A 568 -9.14 -9.50 -14.68
CA PRO A 568 -9.41 -10.09 -13.37
C PRO A 568 -9.47 -11.62 -13.43
N TYR A 569 -8.94 -12.28 -12.41
CA TYR A 569 -8.82 -13.74 -12.39
C TYR A 569 -9.02 -14.32 -11.00
N THR A 570 -9.18 -15.65 -10.94
CA THR A 570 -9.20 -16.40 -9.69
C THR A 570 -8.10 -17.46 -9.67
N GLU A 571 -7.59 -17.76 -8.49
CA GLU A 571 -6.59 -18.80 -8.25
C GLU A 571 -7.05 -19.69 -7.08
N LEU A 572 -6.89 -21.01 -7.22
CA LEU A 572 -7.14 -21.95 -6.13
C LEU A 572 -5.84 -22.27 -5.41
N TYR A 573 -5.84 -22.10 -4.09
CA TYR A 573 -4.72 -22.40 -3.20
C TYR A 573 -5.07 -23.64 -2.38
N HIS A 574 -4.33 -24.73 -2.58
CA HIS A 574 -4.55 -26.01 -1.92
C HIS A 574 -3.59 -26.18 -0.76
N TYR A 575 -4.13 -26.48 0.41
CA TYR A 575 -3.40 -26.64 1.64
C TYR A 575 -3.18 -28.13 1.96
N SER A 576 -1.95 -28.52 2.25
CA SER A 576 -1.58 -29.86 2.71
C SER A 576 -0.33 -29.80 3.58
N SER A 577 -0.45 -30.11 4.87
CA SER A 577 0.67 -30.32 5.81
C SER A 577 1.78 -29.24 5.75
N SER A 578 1.41 -27.99 6.03
CA SER A 578 2.29 -26.80 5.97
C SER A 578 2.91 -26.49 4.59
N VAL A 579 2.34 -27.07 3.52
CA VAL A 579 2.62 -26.74 2.12
C VAL A 579 1.34 -26.23 1.47
N ILE A 580 1.45 -25.13 0.73
CA ILE A 580 0.38 -24.60 -0.11
C ILE A 580 0.80 -24.66 -1.58
N THR A 581 -0.05 -25.18 -2.46
CA THR A 581 0.21 -25.25 -3.91
C THR A 581 -0.89 -24.56 -4.70
N SER A 582 -0.53 -23.96 -5.83
CA SER A 582 -1.49 -23.48 -6.83
C SER A 582 -0.93 -23.59 -8.24
N SER A 583 -1.83 -23.75 -9.21
CA SER A 583 -1.55 -23.81 -10.63
C SER A 583 -2.64 -23.05 -11.37
N SER A 584 -2.26 -22.12 -12.24
CA SER A 584 -3.20 -21.26 -12.97
C SER A 584 -2.69 -20.98 -14.38
N THR A 585 -3.54 -21.21 -15.38
CA THR A 585 -3.30 -20.85 -16.78
C THR A 585 -4.16 -19.64 -17.10
N ARG A 586 -3.57 -18.56 -17.60
CA ARG A 586 -4.27 -17.32 -17.92
C ARG A 586 -3.69 -16.65 -19.15
N GLU A 587 -4.38 -15.63 -19.62
CA GLU A 587 -4.00 -14.84 -20.78
C GLU A 587 -3.57 -13.42 -20.34
N TYR A 588 -2.72 -12.79 -21.14
CA TYR A 588 -2.37 -11.38 -21.01
C TYR A 588 -2.29 -10.75 -22.41
N THR A 589 -2.71 -9.51 -22.53
CA THR A 589 -2.74 -8.78 -23.80
C THR A 589 -1.56 -7.83 -23.86
N VAL A 590 -0.77 -7.88 -24.92
CA VAL A 590 0.31 -6.91 -25.21
C VAL A 590 -0.19 -5.97 -26.29
N THR A 591 -0.14 -4.67 -26.03
CA THR A 591 -0.46 -3.64 -27.03
C THR A 591 0.84 -2.98 -27.47
N GLU A 592 1.09 -2.93 -28.77
CA GLU A 592 2.25 -2.24 -29.34
C GLU A 592 2.03 -0.71 -29.34
N PRO A 593 3.09 0.12 -29.21
CA PRO A 593 2.94 1.56 -29.33
C PRO A 593 2.70 1.96 -30.80
N ASP A 594 1.50 2.44 -31.12
CA ASP A 594 1.16 3.02 -32.43
C ASP A 594 0.80 4.50 -32.27
N PRO A 595 1.53 5.43 -32.92
CA PRO A 595 1.18 6.85 -32.92
C PRO A 595 -0.18 7.19 -33.55
N ASP A 596 -0.72 6.35 -34.46
CA ASP A 596 -1.96 6.66 -35.18
C ASP A 596 -3.21 5.90 -34.62
N GLY A 597 -3.09 5.26 -33.44
CA GLY A 597 -4.24 4.69 -32.71
C GLY A 597 -4.82 3.38 -33.29
N THR A 598 -4.08 2.67 -34.13
CA THR A 598 -4.45 1.40 -34.79
C THR A 598 -3.56 0.21 -34.44
N ALA A 599 -2.87 0.26 -33.29
CA ALA A 599 -1.95 -0.78 -32.83
C ALA A 599 -2.60 -2.19 -32.82
N PRO A 600 -1.93 -3.22 -33.35
CA PRO A 600 -2.37 -4.60 -33.17
C PRO A 600 -2.09 -5.04 -31.73
N SER A 601 -3.15 -5.36 -30.99
CA SER A 601 -3.04 -6.03 -29.69
C SER A 601 -2.93 -7.55 -29.87
N HIS A 602 -2.01 -8.18 -29.14
CA HIS A 602 -1.73 -9.60 -29.22
C HIS A 602 -1.94 -10.28 -27.87
N THR A 603 -2.83 -11.27 -27.82
CA THR A 603 -3.07 -12.09 -26.63
C THR A 603 -2.06 -13.22 -26.55
N HIS A 604 -1.46 -13.39 -25.37
CA HIS A 604 -0.51 -14.45 -25.06
C HIS A 604 -0.97 -15.24 -23.84
N VAL A 605 -0.60 -16.52 -23.77
CA VAL A 605 -1.01 -17.42 -22.69
C VAL A 605 0.21 -17.86 -21.89
N TYR A 606 0.10 -17.83 -20.57
CA TYR A 606 1.09 -18.38 -19.66
C TYR A 606 0.48 -19.34 -18.64
N GLN A 607 1.32 -20.23 -18.11
CA GLN A 607 0.97 -21.11 -17.01
C GLN A 607 1.88 -20.83 -15.83
N TRP A 608 1.28 -20.46 -14.71
CA TRP A 608 1.93 -20.29 -13.41
C TRP A 608 1.73 -21.55 -12.56
N ARG A 609 2.80 -21.98 -11.90
CA ARG A 609 2.78 -23.05 -10.90
C ARG A 609 3.61 -22.59 -9.70
N GLN A 610 3.07 -22.71 -8.49
CA GLN A 610 3.80 -22.30 -7.29
C GLN A 610 3.60 -23.27 -6.11
N THR A 611 4.55 -23.23 -5.21
CA THR A 611 4.60 -24.02 -3.97
C THR A 611 5.16 -23.14 -2.87
N ILE A 612 4.38 -22.97 -1.82
CA ILE A 612 4.66 -22.15 -0.63
C ILE A 612 4.87 -23.12 0.52
N THR A 613 5.95 -22.93 1.28
CA THR A 613 6.37 -23.81 2.38
C THR A 613 6.68 -22.98 3.61
N PHE A 614 6.17 -23.40 4.77
CA PHE A 614 6.23 -22.65 6.02
C PHE A 614 6.19 -23.59 7.22
N GLN A 615 6.26 -23.04 8.43
CA GLN A 615 6.15 -23.82 9.67
C GLN A 615 4.87 -23.47 10.42
N GLU A 616 4.20 -24.49 10.95
CA GLU A 616 3.05 -24.35 11.83
C GLU A 616 3.33 -24.94 13.21
N CYS A 617 2.54 -24.53 14.21
CA CYS A 617 2.64 -25.11 15.55
C CYS A 617 1.97 -26.47 15.62
N VAL A 618 2.77 -27.54 15.64
CA VAL A 618 2.34 -28.95 15.70
C VAL A 618 1.83 -29.41 17.07
N HIS A 619 1.77 -28.53 18.08
CA HIS A 619 1.45 -28.91 19.46
C HIS A 619 -0.03 -28.75 19.84
N ASP A 620 -0.82 -28.06 19.01
CA ASP A 620 -2.23 -27.73 19.30
C ASP A 620 -3.20 -28.63 18.54
N ASP A 621 -3.43 -29.83 19.10
CA ASP A 621 -4.41 -30.82 18.61
C ASP A 621 -5.86 -30.27 18.54
N SER A 622 -6.13 -29.09 19.12
CA SER A 622 -7.46 -28.47 19.17
C SER A 622 -7.71 -27.40 18.10
N ARG A 623 -6.70 -27.09 17.26
CA ARG A 623 -6.87 -26.13 16.15
C ARG A 623 -7.85 -26.68 15.10
N PRO A 624 -8.85 -25.87 14.67
CA PRO A 624 -9.60 -26.19 13.46
C PRO A 624 -8.64 -26.32 12.28
N ALA A 625 -8.71 -27.43 11.55
CA ALA A 625 -7.95 -27.61 10.32
C ALA A 625 -8.31 -26.51 9.32
N LEU A 626 -7.30 -25.95 8.63
CA LEU A 626 -7.53 -25.01 7.55
C LEU A 626 -8.35 -25.67 6.42
N PRO A 627 -9.18 -24.91 5.69
CA PRO A 627 -9.86 -25.43 4.50
C PRO A 627 -8.84 -26.00 3.51
N SER A 628 -9.08 -27.22 3.01
CA SER A 628 -8.17 -27.90 2.07
C SER A 628 -7.96 -27.11 0.77
N THR A 629 -8.93 -26.28 0.37
CA THR A 629 -8.83 -25.35 -0.76
C THR A 629 -9.44 -24.01 -0.37
N GLN A 630 -8.75 -22.93 -0.71
CA GLN A 630 -9.25 -21.56 -0.65
C GLN A 630 -9.18 -20.93 -2.05
N GLN A 631 -10.12 -20.03 -2.39
CA GLN A 631 -10.09 -19.27 -3.64
C GLN A 631 -9.62 -17.84 -3.39
N LEU A 632 -8.53 -17.44 -4.06
CA LEU A 632 -8.11 -16.06 -4.19
C LEU A 632 -8.83 -15.46 -5.40
N SER A 633 -9.46 -14.30 -5.24
CA SER A 633 -9.98 -13.48 -6.33
C SER A 633 -9.10 -12.24 -6.45
N VAL A 634 -8.63 -11.95 -7.67
CA VAL A 634 -7.68 -10.86 -7.96
C VAL A 634 -8.28 -9.94 -9.01
N ASP A 635 -8.44 -8.68 -8.61
CA ASP A 635 -9.17 -7.64 -9.34
C ASP A 635 -8.26 -6.40 -9.54
N SER A 636 -8.62 -5.55 -10.51
CA SER A 636 -7.93 -4.27 -10.79
C SER A 636 -6.41 -4.39 -10.92
N VAL A 637 -5.95 -5.32 -11.76
CA VAL A 637 -4.51 -5.55 -12.01
C VAL A 637 -3.93 -4.43 -12.88
N PHE A 638 -2.98 -3.67 -12.34
CA PHE A 638 -2.22 -2.66 -13.05
C PHE A 638 -0.73 -3.02 -13.08
N VAL A 639 -0.13 -2.92 -14.26
CA VAL A 639 1.31 -3.15 -14.48
C VAL A 639 1.89 -1.99 -15.29
N LEU A 640 3.01 -1.42 -14.86
CA LEU A 640 3.65 -0.29 -15.52
C LEU A 640 5.17 -0.38 -15.39
N TYR A 641 5.90 -0.01 -16.44
CA TYR A 641 7.34 0.14 -16.42
C TYR A 641 7.70 1.53 -16.93
N ASN A 642 8.28 2.37 -16.07
CA ASN A 642 8.81 3.67 -16.47
C ASN A 642 10.30 3.53 -16.81
N GLN A 643 10.66 3.84 -18.06
CA GLN A 643 12.04 3.73 -18.57
C GLN A 643 12.96 4.82 -17.99
N GLU A 644 12.45 6.03 -17.74
CA GLU A 644 13.23 7.17 -17.26
C GLU A 644 13.75 6.91 -15.84
N GLU A 645 12.88 6.38 -14.99
CA GLU A 645 13.15 6.04 -13.58
C GLU A 645 13.64 4.60 -13.37
N ARG A 646 13.53 3.75 -14.40
CA ARG A 646 13.88 2.32 -14.36
C ARG A 646 13.13 1.57 -13.25
N ILE A 647 11.84 1.86 -13.13
CA ILE A 647 10.98 1.34 -12.07
C ILE A 647 9.82 0.54 -12.66
N LEU A 648 9.62 -0.66 -12.11
CA LEU A 648 8.56 -1.59 -12.46
C LEU A 648 7.53 -1.58 -11.33
N ARG A 649 6.27 -1.28 -11.67
CA ARG A 649 5.17 -1.11 -10.71
C ARG A 649 4.09 -2.16 -10.96
N TYR A 650 3.63 -2.80 -9.90
CA TYR A 650 2.50 -3.72 -9.89
C TYR A 650 1.49 -3.25 -8.84
N ALA A 651 0.21 -3.21 -9.19
CA ALA A 651 -0.87 -3.02 -8.24
C ALA A 651 -1.99 -4.02 -8.51
N LEU A 652 -2.59 -4.56 -7.45
CA LEU A 652 -3.68 -5.53 -7.54
C LEU A 652 -4.52 -5.53 -6.26
N SER A 653 -5.83 -5.79 -6.40
CA SER A 653 -6.77 -5.95 -5.29
C SER A 653 -7.03 -7.44 -5.06
N ASN A 654 -7.08 -7.89 -3.80
CA ASN A 654 -7.10 -9.30 -3.44
C ASN A 654 -8.14 -9.61 -2.37
N SER A 655 -8.94 -10.66 -2.58
CA SER A 655 -9.82 -11.23 -1.55
C SER A 655 -9.71 -12.75 -1.51
N ILE A 656 -9.72 -13.32 -0.30
CA ILE A 656 -9.60 -14.77 -0.05
C ILE A 656 -10.90 -15.30 0.55
N GLY A 657 -11.41 -16.41 0.02
CA GLY A 657 -12.71 -16.93 0.43
C GLY A 657 -13.02 -18.35 -0.06
N PRO A 658 -14.29 -18.78 0.07
CA PRO A 658 -14.74 -20.07 -0.41
C PRO A 658 -14.70 -20.14 -1.95
N VAL A 659 -14.48 -21.35 -2.47
CA VAL A 659 -14.60 -21.65 -3.90
C VAL A 659 -16.03 -21.37 -4.35
N ARG A 660 -16.20 -20.51 -5.37
CA ARG A 660 -17.52 -20.13 -5.90
C ARG A 660 -17.93 -21.04 -7.06
N GLU A 661 -19.23 -21.33 -7.19
CA GLU A 661 -19.80 -22.19 -8.25
C GLU A 661 -19.71 -21.51 -9.64
N GLY A 662 -18.53 -21.57 -10.27
CA GLY A 662 -18.29 -21.00 -11.60
C GLY A 662 -17.01 -21.45 -12.30
N SER A 663 -16.07 -22.05 -11.58
CA SER A 663 -14.81 -22.56 -12.15
C SER A 663 -14.96 -24.03 -12.61
N PRO A 664 -14.83 -24.34 -13.91
CA PRO A 664 -15.15 -25.67 -14.45
C PRO A 664 -14.21 -26.79 -13.94
N ASP A 665 -12.98 -26.47 -13.55
CA ASP A 665 -12.05 -27.45 -12.96
C ASP A 665 -12.32 -27.73 -11.47
N ALA A 666 -12.84 -26.75 -10.72
CA ALA A 666 -12.90 -26.79 -9.25
C ALA A 666 -13.83 -27.89 -8.69
N LEU A 667 -14.86 -28.25 -9.45
CA LEU A 667 -15.90 -29.21 -9.05
C LEU A 667 -15.62 -30.67 -9.47
N GLN A 668 -14.49 -30.97 -10.11
CA GLN A 668 -14.16 -32.33 -10.56
C GLN A 668 -12.81 -32.87 -10.09
N ASN A 669 -11.79 -32.04 -9.83
CA ASN A 669 -10.48 -32.58 -9.46
C ASN A 669 -10.46 -33.17 -8.03
N PRO A 670 -9.97 -34.41 -7.81
CA PRO A 670 -9.85 -34.98 -6.48
C PRO A 670 -8.96 -34.21 -5.51
N CYS A 671 -7.96 -33.44 -5.98
CA CYS A 671 -7.19 -32.54 -5.11
C CYS A 671 -8.08 -31.44 -4.51
N TYR A 672 -9.02 -30.90 -5.29
CA TYR A 672 -9.86 -29.76 -4.89
C TYR A 672 -10.97 -30.17 -3.93
N ILE A 673 -11.54 -31.36 -4.14
CA ILE A 673 -12.61 -31.94 -3.32
C ILE A 673 -12.04 -32.63 -2.06
N GLY A 674 -10.71 -32.80 -1.96
CA GLY A 674 -10.06 -33.51 -0.85
C GLY A 674 -10.22 -35.04 -0.90
N THR A 675 -10.54 -35.60 -2.08
CA THR A 675 -10.82 -37.03 -2.29
C THR A 675 -9.67 -37.78 -2.99
N HIS A 676 -8.51 -37.14 -3.12
CA HIS A 676 -7.34 -37.63 -3.86
C HIS A 676 -6.62 -38.85 -3.26
N GLY A 677 -6.72 -39.08 -1.94
CA GLY A 677 -6.11 -40.26 -1.31
C GLY A 677 -4.57 -40.31 -1.37
N CYS A 678 -3.90 -39.16 -1.42
CA CYS A 678 -2.44 -39.09 -1.24
C CYS A 678 -2.06 -39.33 0.23
N ASP A 679 -0.80 -39.66 0.50
CA ASP A 679 -0.23 -39.73 1.85
C ASP A 679 -0.37 -38.38 2.57
N SER A 680 -0.49 -38.37 3.91
CA SER A 680 -0.51 -37.12 4.70
C SER A 680 0.79 -36.32 4.60
N ASN A 681 1.89 -36.95 4.18
CA ASN A 681 3.19 -36.35 3.91
C ASN A 681 3.43 -36.15 2.40
N ALA A 682 2.38 -36.10 1.57
CA ALA A 682 2.44 -35.83 0.14
C ALA A 682 1.58 -34.64 -0.28
N ALA A 683 2.11 -33.83 -1.20
CA ALA A 683 1.35 -32.78 -1.86
C ALA A 683 0.54 -33.35 -3.03
N CYS A 684 -0.75 -33.04 -3.09
CA CYS A 684 -1.59 -33.31 -4.25
C CYS A 684 -1.35 -32.23 -5.32
N ARG A 685 -0.82 -32.61 -6.49
CA ARG A 685 -0.70 -31.74 -7.65
C ARG A 685 -1.87 -31.99 -8.61
N PRO A 686 -2.76 -31.01 -8.82
CA PRO A 686 -3.86 -31.13 -9.78
C PRO A 686 -3.35 -31.10 -11.22
N GLY A 687 -4.01 -31.86 -12.08
CA GLY A 687 -3.91 -31.78 -13.54
C GLY A 687 -5.28 -31.46 -14.16
N PRO A 688 -5.40 -31.48 -15.51
CA PRO A 688 -6.64 -31.13 -16.19
C PRO A 688 -7.81 -32.06 -15.82
N GLY A 689 -8.98 -31.48 -15.51
CA GLY A 689 -10.17 -32.23 -15.13
C GLY A 689 -9.97 -33.05 -13.85
N THR A 690 -10.10 -34.38 -13.94
CA THR A 690 -9.98 -35.32 -12.80
C THR A 690 -8.56 -35.87 -12.57
N GLN A 691 -7.58 -35.51 -13.41
CA GLN A 691 -6.22 -36.02 -13.28
C GLN A 691 -5.50 -35.36 -12.10
N PHE A 692 -4.72 -36.13 -11.34
CA PHE A 692 -3.86 -35.60 -10.29
C PHE A 692 -2.63 -36.49 -10.11
N THR A 693 -1.61 -35.96 -9.43
CA THR A 693 -0.40 -36.67 -9.05
C THR A 693 -0.05 -36.38 -7.60
N CYS A 694 0.31 -37.40 -6.83
CA CYS A 694 0.81 -37.23 -5.48
C CYS A 694 2.34 -37.17 -5.52
N GLU A 695 2.96 -36.22 -4.83
CA GLU A 695 4.42 -36.12 -4.70
C GLU A 695 4.78 -36.00 -3.21
N CYS A 696 5.71 -36.85 -2.72
CA CYS A 696 6.12 -36.79 -1.32
C CYS A 696 6.78 -35.44 -0.99
N SER A 697 6.43 -34.88 0.16
CA SER A 697 7.00 -33.64 0.68
C SER A 697 8.48 -33.79 1.00
N ILE A 698 9.18 -32.65 1.10
CA ILE A 698 10.62 -32.59 1.38
C ILE A 698 10.94 -33.35 2.68
N GLY A 699 11.96 -34.22 2.64
CA GLY A 699 12.31 -35.12 3.75
C GLY A 699 11.64 -36.49 3.72
N PHE A 700 10.71 -36.73 2.80
CA PHE A 700 10.05 -38.02 2.58
C PHE A 700 10.35 -38.56 1.18
N ARG A 701 10.29 -39.89 1.03
CA ARG A 701 10.44 -40.58 -0.25
C ARG A 701 9.35 -41.64 -0.38
N GLY A 702 8.92 -41.92 -1.62
CA GLY A 702 7.80 -42.82 -1.87
C GLY A 702 7.22 -42.64 -3.25
N ASP A 703 5.99 -43.13 -3.43
CA ASP A 703 5.19 -42.99 -4.66
C ASP A 703 4.09 -41.91 -4.54
N GLY A 704 4.07 -41.17 -3.43
CA GLY A 704 3.08 -40.14 -3.13
C GLY A 704 1.77 -40.65 -2.51
N GLN A 705 1.44 -41.94 -2.66
CA GLN A 705 0.35 -42.59 -1.90
C GLN A 705 0.86 -43.22 -0.60
N THR A 706 2.15 -43.53 -0.52
CA THR A 706 2.85 -43.91 0.70
C THR A 706 4.22 -43.22 0.72
N CYS A 707 4.43 -42.35 1.71
CA CYS A 707 5.63 -41.55 1.88
C CYS A 707 6.34 -41.90 3.19
N TYR A 708 7.51 -42.53 3.08
CA TYR A 708 8.36 -42.87 4.22
C TYR A 708 9.40 -41.77 4.47
N GLY A 709 9.57 -41.39 5.74
CA GLY A 709 10.58 -40.42 6.14
C GLY A 709 11.99 -40.91 5.80
N ILE A 710 12.83 -40.02 5.28
CA ILE A 710 14.22 -40.34 4.92
C ILE A 710 15.05 -40.32 6.20
N VAL A 711 15.14 -41.47 6.87
CA VAL A 711 16.05 -41.65 8.01
C VAL A 711 17.47 -41.85 7.46
N PHE A 712 18.32 -40.82 7.57
CA PHE A 712 19.75 -40.93 7.27
C PHE A 712 20.45 -41.84 8.30
N TRP A 713 20.46 -43.14 8.04
CA TRP A 713 21.39 -44.05 8.68
C TRP A 713 22.79 -43.77 8.15
N SER A 714 23.60 -43.07 8.93
CA SER A 714 25.05 -43.04 8.72
C SER A 714 25.62 -44.42 9.08
N GLU A 715 25.73 -45.30 8.08
CA GLU A 715 26.53 -46.51 8.21
C GLU A 715 28.00 -46.13 8.40
N VAL A 716 28.42 -45.95 9.65
CA VAL A 716 29.85 -46.00 9.98
C VAL A 716 30.30 -47.44 9.78
N TRP A 717 31.05 -47.65 8.68
CA TRP A 717 31.70 -48.93 8.37
C TRP A 717 32.81 -49.24 9.39
N GLY A 718 32.41 -49.66 10.58
CA GLY A 718 33.26 -50.10 11.68
C GLY A 718 33.96 -51.42 11.36
N SER A 719 35.09 -51.32 10.65
CA SER A 719 35.92 -52.47 10.31
C SER A 719 36.69 -53.00 11.52
N GLY A 720 36.04 -53.89 12.28
CA GLY A 720 36.68 -54.88 13.15
C GLY A 720 37.02 -54.45 14.59
N LEU A 721 36.42 -55.14 15.56
CA LEU A 721 37.10 -56.29 16.18
C LEU A 721 36.08 -57.27 16.79
N LEU A 722 36.39 -58.57 16.72
CA LEU A 722 35.72 -59.60 17.50
C LEU A 722 36.22 -59.57 18.95
N VAL A 723 35.31 -59.70 19.93
CA VAL A 723 35.28 -60.68 21.03
C VAL A 723 33.90 -60.63 21.68
#